data_AF-A0A2G8SA33-F1
#
_entry.id   AF-A0A2G8SA33-F1
#
_cell.length_a   1.000
_cell.length_b   1.000
_cell.length_c   1.000
_cell.angle_alpha   90.00
_cell.angle_beta   90.00
_cell.angle_gamma   90.00
#
_symmetry.space_group_name_H-M   'P 1'
#
loop_
_entity.id
_entity.type
_entity.pdbx_description
1 polymer ?
#
loop_
_entity_poly.entity_id
_entity_poly.type
_entity_poly.pdbx_seq_one_letter_code
_entity_poly.pdbx_strand_id
1 'polypeptide(L)'
;MEDYTTTYRSEFSRSSKVCAWCNRAAPRGGALKRCRGCNATIYCGRECQAAAWPAHRPVCRNPDPEASGSSADAAGYATPIALGRAIREWAGFHEYAIAVYLHSMLRIAGGVEASMRERRVFLFFLVSQRTPEECASQPADGNPATAFILKEARLVREDFSSTYKREENLSPNADFRPPGIPEEQAEAGAIPVLWIVNGATFMVTTHYSMYSATHHPDDAPPGDAMAAVFKEMSQIFMTFMNYGIVLHPPENPRGLAPPESGKMVQARKGWRWQRDRRAWRTVKELMPHHGITPQTPFSPTDLWMHFWSCEDVMHMSVAYESYTRWSFRYNIIQPRPSSPIFIDPSDRKPRKAVPYMRCPNIDAYIWLSLPLPLQYSCGWVGLERSVGLRHGRRTICRGHTSQVGQQRRDSAVSPRQTVREWSEIHKYGLTVLAHSTLRLPRGVKANLRRGRVLVFTIEPSRPTQSSATPENPATAFTLCAIKLVEAQHAPSLPSHESLELSRLAAEFDEPGFRGDSGSDGHARPAGYVPVCFELGSAVVYTTQYAIYRASHHSDDTELEDKTIRVFNDVTRVFVTLINNGVVFRPPSEGPAAPLPDVGRMVRGRDGDGWRWQWQRDPGAWDMMGMLMPLQDISLQTSYSVTGLWARFQQW
;
A
#
# COMPACT_ATOMS: atom_id res chain seq x y z
N MET A 1 -23.59 34.94 27.92
CA MET A 1 -23.37 33.91 26.89
C MET A 1 -21.87 33.94 26.61
N GLU A 2 -21.11 33.25 27.45
CA GLU A 2 -19.64 33.33 27.47
C GLU A 2 -19.06 32.28 26.52
N ASP A 3 -18.29 32.74 25.54
CA ASP A 3 -17.54 31.93 24.58
C ASP A 3 -16.43 31.15 25.31
N TYR A 4 -16.69 29.89 25.64
CA TYR A 4 -15.66 28.93 26.01
C TYR A 4 -14.86 28.54 24.76
N THR A 5 -13.86 29.36 24.43
CA THR A 5 -12.83 29.06 23.45
C THR A 5 -11.75 28.19 24.09
N THR A 6 -11.99 26.88 24.13
CA THR A 6 -10.96 25.91 24.51
C THR A 6 -9.90 25.89 23.42
N THR A 7 -8.80 26.60 23.64
CA THR A 7 -7.62 26.56 22.76
C THR A 7 -6.89 25.24 23.04
N TYR A 8 -7.40 24.14 22.47
CA TYR A 8 -6.80 22.81 22.58
C TYR A 8 -5.56 22.77 21.69
N ARG A 9 -4.45 23.28 22.21
CA ARG A 9 -3.13 23.10 21.60
C ARG A 9 -2.81 21.61 21.71
N SER A 10 -2.46 20.99 20.60
CA SER A 10 -2.22 19.54 20.44
C SER A 10 -1.28 18.93 21.50
N GLU A 11 -1.81 18.57 22.67
CA GLU A 11 -1.15 17.66 23.62
C GLU A 11 -1.26 16.19 23.18
N PHE A 12 -1.98 15.93 22.08
CA PHE A 12 -2.14 14.66 21.35
C PHE A 12 -0.84 14.00 20.84
N SER A 13 0.34 14.55 21.17
CA SER A 13 1.67 13.98 20.86
C SER A 13 2.48 13.63 22.12
N ARG A 14 1.83 13.37 23.26
CA ARG A 14 2.48 12.71 24.41
C ARG A 14 2.16 11.22 24.47
N SER A 15 2.11 10.53 23.33
CA SER A 15 2.44 9.10 23.36
C SER A 15 3.79 8.99 24.07
N SER A 16 3.90 8.07 25.02
CA SER A 16 5.12 7.76 25.73
C SER A 16 6.18 7.38 24.69
N LYS A 17 6.96 8.39 24.32
CA LYS A 17 8.04 8.29 23.34
C LYS A 17 9.08 7.37 23.99
N VAL A 18 9.04 6.09 23.61
CA VAL A 18 10.03 5.08 23.99
C VAL A 18 11.15 5.04 22.96
N CYS A 19 12.35 4.72 23.43
CA CYS A 19 13.51 4.59 22.57
C CYS A 19 13.38 3.38 21.65
N ALA A 20 13.54 3.57 20.34
CA ALA A 20 13.41 2.52 19.33
C ALA A 20 14.43 1.38 19.42
N TRP A 21 15.44 1.48 20.30
CA TRP A 21 16.43 0.42 20.53
C TRP A 21 16.23 -0.30 21.87
N CYS A 22 16.10 0.46 22.95
CA CYS A 22 16.08 -0.11 24.31
C CYS A 22 14.71 -0.06 24.99
N ASN A 23 13.67 0.42 24.29
CA ASN A 23 12.29 0.54 24.75
C ASN A 23 12.08 1.33 26.06
N ARG A 24 13.11 2.04 26.54
CA ARG A 24 12.99 2.90 27.71
C ARG A 24 12.26 4.19 27.35
N ALA A 25 11.33 4.60 28.22
CA ALA A 25 10.75 5.93 28.19
C ALA A 25 11.83 7.01 28.35
N ALA A 26 11.50 8.24 27.96
CA ALA A 26 12.39 9.37 28.13
C ALA A 26 12.79 9.52 29.61
N PRO A 27 14.08 9.76 29.94
CA PRO A 27 14.51 10.00 31.32
C PRO A 27 13.69 11.15 31.93
N ARG A 28 13.42 11.12 33.25
CA ARG A 28 12.68 12.21 33.91
C ARG A 28 13.36 13.56 33.61
N GLY A 29 12.73 14.39 32.79
CA GLY A 29 13.22 15.70 32.34
C GLY A 29 14.04 15.72 31.04
N GLY A 30 14.34 14.59 30.42
CA GLY A 30 15.03 14.50 29.13
C GLY A 30 14.09 14.23 27.96
N ALA A 31 14.31 14.87 26.81
CA ALA A 31 13.61 14.52 25.56
C ALA A 31 14.40 13.45 24.80
N LEU A 32 13.71 12.45 24.22
CA LEU A 32 14.35 11.53 23.26
C LEU A 32 14.83 12.30 22.03
N LYS A 33 15.98 11.88 21.48
CA LYS A 33 16.59 12.50 20.29
C LYS A 33 16.08 11.81 19.03
N ARG A 34 15.59 12.58 18.07
CA ARG A 34 15.22 12.07 16.73
C ARG A 34 16.47 11.71 15.93
N CYS A 35 16.37 10.68 15.09
CA CYS A 35 17.40 10.37 14.11
C CYS A 35 17.61 11.56 13.17
N ARG A 36 18.85 12.04 13.02
CA ARG A 36 19.16 13.19 12.13
C ARG A 36 18.91 12.91 10.65
N GLY A 37 18.88 11.64 10.23
CA GLY A 37 18.61 11.25 8.84
C GLY A 37 17.11 11.28 8.52
N CYS A 38 16.33 10.38 9.12
CA CYS A 38 14.91 10.23 8.80
C CYS A 38 13.95 11.08 9.64
N ASN A 39 14.40 11.66 10.78
CA ASN A 39 13.57 12.34 11.79
C ASN A 39 12.36 11.54 12.34
N ALA A 40 12.25 10.26 11.99
CA ALA A 40 11.10 9.41 12.28
C ALA A 40 11.30 8.59 13.58
N THR A 41 12.43 7.89 13.72
CA THR A 41 12.76 7.14 14.94
C THR A 41 13.40 8.02 15.99
N ILE A 42 13.17 7.68 17.26
CA ILE A 42 13.63 8.39 18.44
C ILE A 42 14.46 7.47 19.34
N TYR A 43 15.53 8.00 19.92
CA TYR A 43 16.49 7.26 20.73
C TYR A 43 16.81 8.00 22.03
N CYS A 44 17.17 7.27 23.09
CA CYS A 44 17.65 7.88 24.34
C CYS A 44 18.91 8.74 24.10
N GLY A 45 19.73 8.37 23.12
CA GLY A 45 20.98 9.04 22.82
C GLY A 45 21.69 8.42 21.62
N ARG A 46 22.91 8.90 21.37
CA ARG A 46 23.75 8.46 20.23
C ARG A 46 24.09 6.97 20.32
N GLU A 47 24.25 6.43 21.52
CA GLU A 47 24.55 5.01 21.76
C GLU A 47 23.41 4.11 21.27
N CYS A 48 22.17 4.39 21.66
CA CYS A 48 20.99 3.66 21.19
C CYS A 48 20.79 3.80 19.67
N GLN A 49 21.07 4.99 19.12
CA GLN A 49 21.02 5.19 17.66
C GLN A 49 22.09 4.37 16.92
N ALA A 50 23.32 4.32 17.45
CA ALA A 50 24.43 3.55 16.88
C ALA A 50 24.16 2.04 16.96
N ALA A 51 23.60 1.57 18.07
CA ALA A 51 23.24 0.17 18.25
C ALA A 51 22.09 -0.28 17.33
N ALA A 52 21.06 0.57 17.14
CA ALA A 52 20.00 0.32 16.17
C ALA A 52 20.44 0.52 14.71
N TRP A 53 21.61 1.12 14.45
CA TRP A 53 22.01 1.55 13.11
C TRP A 53 22.05 0.43 12.06
N PRO A 54 22.56 -0.79 12.33
CA PRO A 54 22.57 -1.85 11.32
C PRO A 54 21.18 -2.20 10.79
N ALA A 55 20.18 -2.25 11.67
CA ALA A 55 18.78 -2.51 11.32
C ALA A 55 18.06 -1.27 10.78
N HIS A 56 18.41 -0.07 11.28
CA HIS A 56 17.76 1.18 10.91
C HIS A 56 18.29 1.77 9.59
N ARG A 57 19.57 1.55 9.25
CA ARG A 57 20.26 2.13 8.08
C ARG A 57 19.52 1.92 6.75
N PRO A 58 18.95 0.74 6.44
CA PRO A 58 18.19 0.53 5.21
C PRO A 58 16.95 1.42 5.11
N VAL A 59 16.35 1.77 6.26
CA VAL A 59 15.14 2.58 6.37
C VAL A 59 15.46 4.07 6.63
N CYS A 60 16.69 4.38 7.05
CA CYS A 60 17.10 5.74 7.40
C CYS A 60 17.52 6.59 6.19
N ARG A 61 18.08 5.96 5.16
CA ARG A 61 18.48 6.68 3.94
C ARG A 61 17.23 6.95 3.12
N ASN A 62 16.82 8.22 3.04
CA ASN A 62 16.05 8.69 1.88
C ASN A 62 16.88 8.35 0.63
N PRO A 63 16.35 7.56 -0.32
CA PRO A 63 16.92 7.61 -1.66
C PRO A 63 16.77 9.05 -2.17
N ASP A 64 17.71 9.52 -2.98
CA ASP A 64 17.66 10.87 -3.58
C ASP A 64 16.27 11.09 -4.21
N PRO A 65 15.60 12.23 -3.94
CA PRO A 65 14.23 12.49 -4.36
C PRO A 65 14.03 12.51 -5.89
N GLU A 66 15.12 12.56 -6.66
CA GLU A 66 15.08 12.55 -8.13
C GLU A 66 15.46 11.20 -8.75
N ALA A 67 15.92 10.22 -7.96
CA ALA A 67 16.53 9.00 -8.51
C ALA A 67 15.65 7.75 -8.38
N SER A 68 14.82 7.64 -7.36
CA SER A 68 14.00 6.45 -7.15
C SER A 68 12.52 6.75 -7.41
N GLY A 69 11.95 6.17 -8.46
CA GLY A 69 10.51 5.92 -8.53
C GLY A 69 10.15 4.98 -7.39
N SER A 70 9.94 5.54 -6.20
CA SER A 70 9.62 4.84 -4.98
C SER A 70 8.18 4.35 -5.10
N SER A 71 7.86 3.18 -4.54
CA SER A 71 6.46 2.73 -4.50
C SER A 71 5.54 3.71 -3.76
N ALA A 72 6.10 4.60 -2.93
CA ALA A 72 5.37 5.68 -2.31
C ALA A 72 4.95 6.77 -3.32
N ASP A 73 5.69 6.94 -4.43
CA ASP A 73 5.39 7.94 -5.47
C ASP A 73 4.10 7.58 -6.20
N ALA A 74 3.82 6.29 -6.37
CA ALA A 74 2.54 5.80 -6.90
C ALA A 74 1.35 6.19 -6.00
N ALA A 75 1.59 6.38 -4.70
CA ALA A 75 0.61 6.92 -3.76
C ALA A 75 0.70 8.45 -3.60
N GLY A 76 1.53 9.14 -4.40
CA GLY A 76 1.74 10.58 -4.33
C GLY A 76 2.65 11.01 -3.17
N TYR A 77 3.57 10.18 -2.68
CA TYR A 77 4.48 10.57 -1.60
C TYR A 77 5.93 10.33 -1.99
N ALA A 78 6.76 11.37 -1.89
CA ALA A 78 8.16 11.35 -2.32
C ALA A 78 9.01 10.23 -1.69
N THR A 79 8.64 9.71 -0.51
CA THR A 79 9.37 8.62 0.14
C THR A 79 8.45 7.68 0.91
N PRO A 80 8.84 6.40 1.10
CA PRO A 80 8.12 5.46 1.96
C PRO A 80 7.92 5.97 3.39
N ILE A 81 8.90 6.72 3.91
CA ILE A 81 8.86 7.32 5.24
C ILE A 81 7.80 8.43 5.30
N ALA A 82 7.70 9.26 4.25
CA ALA A 82 6.69 10.30 4.16
C ALA A 82 5.28 9.69 4.09
N LEU A 83 5.07 8.66 3.26
CA LEU A 83 3.82 7.92 3.21
C LEU A 83 3.48 7.29 4.57
N GLY A 84 4.43 6.59 5.19
CA GLY A 84 4.20 5.96 6.49
C GLY A 84 3.99 6.96 7.64
N ARG A 85 4.48 8.19 7.52
CA ARG A 85 4.12 9.29 8.42
C ARG A 85 2.70 9.78 8.17
N ALA A 86 2.32 9.97 6.90
CA ALA A 86 0.99 10.42 6.53
C ALA A 86 -0.10 9.42 6.95
N ILE A 87 0.14 8.11 6.77
CA ILE A 87 -0.79 7.05 7.22
C ILE A 87 -0.99 7.14 8.73
N ARG A 88 0.09 7.24 9.51
CA ARG A 88 0.00 7.34 10.98
C ARG A 88 -0.69 8.62 11.45
N GLU A 89 -0.46 9.74 10.75
CA GLU A 89 -1.11 11.00 11.05
C GLU A 89 -2.62 10.94 10.74
N TRP A 90 -3.00 10.42 9.57
CA TRP A 90 -4.39 10.18 9.19
C TRP A 90 -5.08 9.22 10.16
N ALA A 91 -4.44 8.10 10.49
CA ALA A 91 -4.96 7.12 11.43
C ALA A 91 -5.09 7.70 12.86
N GLY A 92 -4.21 8.61 13.25
CA GLY A 92 -4.30 9.35 14.51
C GLY A 92 -5.49 10.31 14.55
N PHE A 93 -5.80 11.00 13.45
CA PHE A 93 -7.02 11.82 13.37
C PHE A 93 -8.30 10.98 13.45
N HIS A 94 -8.25 9.75 12.95
CA HIS A 94 -9.39 8.83 12.93
C HIS A 94 -9.35 7.76 14.02
N GLU A 95 -8.50 7.93 15.06
CA GLU A 95 -8.22 6.88 16.05
C GLU A 95 -9.49 6.34 16.73
N TYR A 96 -10.39 7.24 17.16
CA TYR A 96 -11.66 6.84 17.76
C TYR A 96 -12.57 6.10 16.78
N ALA A 97 -12.62 6.58 15.53
CA ALA A 97 -13.46 5.95 14.52
C ALA A 97 -12.97 4.55 14.15
N ILE A 98 -11.64 4.40 14.05
CA ILE A 98 -10.98 3.11 13.82
C ILE A 98 -11.25 2.17 14.99
N ALA A 99 -11.14 2.61 16.24
CA ALA A 99 -11.41 1.77 17.40
C ALA A 99 -12.83 1.19 17.39
N VAL A 100 -13.85 2.01 17.15
CA VAL A 100 -15.25 1.54 17.06
C VAL A 100 -15.45 0.60 15.87
N TYR A 101 -14.83 0.89 14.73
CA TYR A 101 -14.86 0.02 13.55
C TYR A 101 -14.29 -1.38 13.87
N LEU A 102 -13.10 -1.42 14.47
CA LEU A 102 -12.42 -2.67 14.82
C LEU A 102 -13.26 -3.49 15.81
N HIS A 103 -13.78 -2.88 16.86
CA HIS A 103 -14.66 -3.54 17.83
C HIS A 103 -15.91 -4.13 17.19
N SER A 104 -16.58 -3.37 16.32
CA SER A 104 -17.76 -3.85 15.59
C SER A 104 -17.45 -5.10 14.76
N MET A 105 -16.34 -5.07 14.02
CA MET A 105 -15.93 -6.16 13.15
C MET A 105 -15.49 -7.40 13.94
N LEU A 106 -14.79 -7.24 15.06
CA LEU A 106 -14.38 -8.36 15.91
C LEU A 106 -15.58 -9.07 16.54
N ARG A 107 -16.58 -8.30 17.00
CA ARG A 107 -17.83 -8.86 17.55
C ARG A 107 -18.56 -9.71 16.52
N ILE A 108 -18.74 -9.19 15.30
CA ILE A 108 -19.35 -9.96 14.19
C ILE A 108 -18.56 -11.26 13.93
N ALA A 109 -17.24 -11.21 14.07
CA ALA A 109 -16.36 -12.34 13.80
C ALA A 109 -16.24 -13.33 14.98
N GLY A 110 -17.13 -13.28 15.96
CA GLY A 110 -17.17 -14.22 17.09
C GLY A 110 -16.46 -13.75 18.35
N GLY A 111 -16.11 -12.47 18.45
CA GLY A 111 -15.57 -11.88 19.68
C GLY A 111 -14.18 -11.28 19.56
N VAL A 112 -13.82 -10.44 20.54
CA VAL A 112 -12.46 -9.90 20.70
C VAL A 112 -11.52 -11.02 21.16
N GLU A 113 -11.84 -11.74 22.23
CA GLU A 113 -11.07 -12.84 22.81
C GLU A 113 -10.83 -13.97 21.81
N ALA A 114 -11.88 -14.40 21.10
CA ALA A 114 -11.77 -15.39 20.04
C ALA A 114 -10.80 -14.94 18.94
N SER A 115 -10.89 -13.67 18.53
CA SER A 115 -10.00 -13.11 17.52
C SER A 115 -8.55 -12.98 18.01
N MET A 116 -8.32 -12.68 19.29
CA MET A 116 -6.98 -12.67 19.89
C MET A 116 -6.38 -14.07 19.95
N ARG A 117 -7.17 -15.07 20.37
CA ARG A 117 -6.80 -16.48 20.43
C ARG A 117 -6.42 -17.04 19.06
N GLU A 118 -7.19 -16.67 18.03
CA GLU A 118 -6.93 -17.03 16.64
C GLU A 118 -5.84 -16.19 15.97
N ARG A 119 -5.20 -15.26 16.72
CA ARG A 119 -4.16 -14.36 16.21
C ARG A 119 -4.61 -13.63 14.96
N ARG A 120 -5.79 -13.03 14.99
CA ARG A 120 -6.30 -12.29 13.82
C ARG A 120 -5.64 -10.92 13.69
N VAL A 121 -5.55 -10.46 12.45
CA VAL A 121 -5.00 -9.16 12.04
C VAL A 121 -5.96 -8.48 11.08
N PHE A 122 -6.01 -7.15 11.14
CA PHE A 122 -6.77 -6.35 10.20
C PHE A 122 -5.90 -5.89 9.03
N LEU A 123 -6.43 -6.00 7.81
CA LEU A 123 -5.86 -5.41 6.60
C LEU A 123 -6.73 -4.23 6.21
N PHE A 124 -6.18 -3.02 6.20
CA PHE A 124 -6.86 -1.79 5.77
C PHE A 124 -6.30 -1.34 4.43
N PHE A 125 -7.14 -1.34 3.40
CA PHE A 125 -6.76 -0.98 2.03
C PHE A 125 -7.10 0.49 1.78
N LEU A 126 -6.06 1.30 1.61
CA LEU A 126 -6.16 2.75 1.45
C LEU A 126 -5.87 3.16 0.01
N VAL A 127 -6.58 4.20 -0.45
CA VAL A 127 -6.25 4.93 -1.68
C VAL A 127 -5.86 6.35 -1.27
N SER A 128 -4.70 6.81 -1.73
CA SER A 128 -4.28 8.20 -1.54
C SER A 128 -5.20 9.13 -2.30
N GLN A 129 -5.68 10.19 -1.65
CA GLN A 129 -6.45 11.25 -2.33
C GLN A 129 -5.56 12.30 -2.99
N ARG A 130 -4.24 12.21 -2.83
CA ARG A 130 -3.32 13.18 -3.42
C ARG A 130 -3.04 12.83 -4.87
N THR A 131 -3.17 13.82 -5.75
CA THR A 131 -2.64 13.68 -7.11
C THR A 131 -1.11 13.77 -7.07
N PRO A 132 -0.40 13.09 -7.99
CA PRO A 132 1.06 13.24 -8.11
C PRO A 132 1.52 14.70 -8.28
N GLU A 133 0.69 15.52 -8.95
CA GLU A 133 0.96 16.94 -9.27
C GLU A 133 0.87 17.86 -8.03
N GLU A 134 -0.10 17.63 -7.14
CA GLU A 134 -0.24 18.35 -5.86
C GLU A 134 0.95 18.08 -4.93
N CYS A 135 1.58 16.92 -5.04
CA CYS A 135 2.69 16.52 -4.17
C CYS A 135 4.05 17.07 -4.60
N ALA A 136 4.23 17.35 -5.89
CA ALA A 136 5.47 17.91 -6.42
C ALA A 136 5.56 19.44 -6.24
N SER A 137 4.42 20.12 -6.08
CA SER A 137 4.35 21.57 -6.26
C SER A 137 4.03 22.39 -5.00
N GLN A 138 3.57 21.77 -3.90
CA GLN A 138 3.21 22.52 -2.69
C GLN A 138 3.63 21.84 -1.37
N PRO A 139 3.97 22.62 -0.31
CA PRO A 139 4.03 22.09 1.04
C PRO A 139 2.66 21.52 1.42
N ALA A 140 2.64 20.48 2.26
CA ALA A 140 1.48 19.64 2.60
C ALA A 140 0.28 20.39 3.23
N ASP A 141 -0.39 21.25 2.46
CA ASP A 141 -1.52 22.09 2.89
C ASP A 141 -2.88 21.39 2.78
N GLY A 142 -2.91 20.16 2.24
CA GLY A 142 -4.09 19.31 2.24
C GLY A 142 -4.48 18.83 3.64
N ASN A 143 -5.78 18.79 3.93
CA ASN A 143 -6.32 18.30 5.20
C ASN A 143 -5.83 16.87 5.48
N PRO A 144 -5.08 16.63 6.58
CA PRO A 144 -4.53 15.31 6.88
C PRO A 144 -5.62 14.29 7.19
N ALA A 145 -6.81 14.71 7.60
CA ALA A 145 -7.96 13.80 7.81
C ALA A 145 -8.57 13.29 6.49
N THR A 146 -8.28 13.93 5.34
CA THR A 146 -8.75 13.50 4.01
C THR A 146 -7.63 12.88 3.16
N ALA A 147 -6.45 12.64 3.74
CA ALA A 147 -5.30 12.15 2.98
C ALA A 147 -5.55 10.79 2.29
N PHE A 148 -6.41 9.96 2.86
CA PHE A 148 -6.71 8.62 2.36
C PHE A 148 -8.22 8.32 2.36
N ILE A 149 -8.63 7.47 1.42
CA ILE A 149 -9.91 6.76 1.42
C ILE A 149 -9.64 5.32 1.83
N LEU A 150 -10.29 4.85 2.90
CA LEU A 150 -10.40 3.44 3.23
C LEU A 150 -11.39 2.79 2.26
N LYS A 151 -10.86 2.00 1.32
CA LYS A 151 -11.65 1.27 0.32
C LYS A 151 -12.25 0.00 0.89
N GLU A 152 -11.46 -0.71 1.67
CA GLU A 152 -11.83 -2.01 2.20
C GLU A 152 -11.06 -2.28 3.50
N ALA A 153 -11.67 -3.00 4.43
CA ALA A 153 -10.97 -3.59 5.56
C ALA A 153 -11.37 -5.05 5.74
N ARG A 154 -10.37 -5.91 5.97
CA ARG A 154 -10.54 -7.36 6.15
C ARG A 154 -9.96 -7.80 7.47
N LEU A 155 -10.63 -8.74 8.12
CA LEU A 155 -10.09 -9.47 9.27
C LEU A 155 -9.63 -10.84 8.79
N VAL A 156 -8.35 -11.14 8.97
CA VAL A 156 -7.72 -12.39 8.53
C VAL A 156 -6.93 -12.99 9.69
N ARG A 157 -6.56 -14.26 9.61
CA ARG A 157 -5.63 -14.88 10.56
C ARG A 157 -4.19 -14.45 10.26
N GLU A 158 -3.31 -14.42 11.26
CA GLU A 158 -1.91 -14.00 11.08
C GLU A 158 -1.13 -14.91 10.14
N ASP A 159 -1.44 -16.21 10.11
CA ASP A 159 -0.84 -17.22 9.22
C ASP A 159 -1.06 -16.94 7.72
N PHE A 160 -1.93 -15.97 7.40
CA PHE A 160 -2.27 -15.58 6.05
C PHE A 160 -1.22 -14.67 5.37
N SER A 161 -0.29 -14.05 6.10
CA SER A 161 0.73 -13.16 5.51
C SER A 161 2.13 -13.54 5.97
N SER A 162 2.89 -14.23 5.11
CA SER A 162 4.33 -14.50 5.36
C SER A 162 5.17 -13.22 5.51
N THR A 163 4.69 -12.10 4.98
CA THR A 163 5.31 -10.78 5.07
C THR A 163 5.16 -10.14 6.45
N TYR A 164 4.10 -10.48 7.20
CA TYR A 164 3.89 -9.97 8.54
C TYR A 164 4.46 -10.96 9.56
N LYS A 165 5.44 -10.49 10.33
CA LYS A 165 5.88 -11.18 11.54
C LYS A 165 5.41 -10.35 12.72
N ARG A 166 4.55 -10.91 13.56
CA ARG A 166 4.16 -10.24 14.80
C ARG A 166 5.40 -10.05 15.66
N GLU A 167 5.71 -8.80 15.95
CA GLU A 167 6.73 -8.47 16.94
C GLU A 167 6.11 -8.72 18.32
N GLU A 168 6.52 -9.81 18.97
CA GLU A 168 6.02 -10.22 20.30
C GLU A 168 6.27 -9.17 21.41
N ASN A 169 7.11 -8.16 21.14
CA ASN A 169 7.55 -7.15 22.11
C ASN A 169 6.98 -5.74 21.87
N LEU A 170 6.06 -5.55 20.92
CA LEU A 170 5.39 -4.26 20.76
C LEU A 170 4.28 -4.15 21.80
N SER A 171 4.54 -3.41 22.88
CA SER A 171 3.45 -2.98 23.75
C SER A 171 2.46 -2.15 22.93
N PRO A 172 1.14 -2.39 23.07
CA PRO A 172 0.14 -1.47 22.54
C PRO A 172 0.45 -0.04 22.95
N ASN A 173 -0.10 0.91 22.21
CA ASN A 173 -0.02 2.32 22.57
C ASN A 173 -0.80 2.52 23.88
N ALA A 174 -0.13 2.33 25.02
CA ALA A 174 -0.71 2.25 26.37
C ALA A 174 -1.46 3.52 26.80
N ASP A 175 -1.37 4.60 26.01
CA ASP A 175 -1.90 5.90 26.33
C ASP A 175 -3.33 6.14 25.80
N PHE A 176 -3.87 5.28 24.92
CA PHE A 176 -5.23 5.44 24.40
C PHE A 176 -6.20 4.39 24.97
N ARG A 177 -6.92 4.79 26.02
CA ARG A 177 -8.15 4.13 26.47
C ARG A 177 -9.33 4.91 25.91
N PRO A 178 -10.18 4.33 25.04
CA PRO A 178 -11.41 4.99 24.61
C PRO A 178 -12.21 5.52 25.82
N PRO A 179 -12.59 6.80 25.84
CA PRO A 179 -13.41 7.33 26.92
C PRO A 179 -14.75 6.60 26.98
N GLY A 180 -15.12 6.17 28.19
CA GLY A 180 -16.30 5.34 28.44
C GLY A 180 -15.94 3.96 29.01
N ILE A 181 -14.78 3.41 28.66
CA ILE A 181 -14.34 2.11 29.17
C ILE A 181 -14.09 2.21 30.69
N PRO A 182 -14.86 1.49 31.53
CA PRO A 182 -14.69 1.47 32.98
C PRO A 182 -13.26 1.08 33.33
N GLU A 183 -12.69 1.69 34.37
CA GLU A 183 -11.29 1.45 34.77
C GLU A 183 -11.01 -0.05 35.01
N GLU A 184 -12.03 -0.76 35.48
CA GLU A 184 -12.07 -2.18 35.82
C GLU A 184 -12.16 -3.12 34.61
N GLN A 185 -12.55 -2.63 33.42
CA GLN A 185 -12.65 -3.45 32.21
C GLN A 185 -11.24 -3.83 31.73
N ALA A 186 -10.98 -5.14 31.67
CA ALA A 186 -9.69 -5.67 31.26
C ALA A 186 -9.42 -5.42 29.76
N GLU A 187 -8.18 -5.04 29.45
CA GLU A 187 -7.68 -5.06 28.09
C GLU A 187 -7.51 -6.53 27.65
N ALA A 188 -8.22 -6.93 26.60
CA ALA A 188 -8.13 -8.27 26.02
C ALA A 188 -6.79 -8.47 25.29
N GLY A 189 -6.27 -7.38 24.72
CA GLY A 189 -4.97 -7.35 24.05
C GLY A 189 -4.94 -6.33 22.91
N ALA A 190 -3.86 -6.36 22.14
CA ALA A 190 -3.65 -5.46 21.01
C ALA A 190 -3.85 -6.19 19.68
N ILE A 191 -4.73 -5.66 18.83
CA ILE A 191 -4.92 -6.18 17.47
C ILE A 191 -4.02 -5.43 16.47
N PRO A 192 -3.26 -6.14 15.61
CA PRO A 192 -2.49 -5.50 14.55
C PRO A 192 -3.40 -5.00 13.44
N VAL A 193 -3.11 -3.79 12.95
CA VAL A 193 -3.70 -3.23 11.73
C VAL A 193 -2.58 -2.98 10.72
N LEU A 194 -2.70 -3.62 9.57
CA LEU A 194 -1.79 -3.53 8.43
C LEU A 194 -2.40 -2.59 7.39
N TRP A 195 -1.76 -1.45 7.18
CA TRP A 195 -2.14 -0.42 6.22
C TRP A 195 -1.50 -0.70 4.88
N ILE A 196 -2.32 -1.01 3.88
CA ILE A 196 -1.91 -1.33 2.51
C ILE A 196 -2.40 -0.18 1.62
N VAL A 197 -1.48 0.60 1.06
CA VAL A 197 -1.84 1.72 0.19
C VAL A 197 -1.75 1.31 -1.27
N ASN A 198 -2.77 1.62 -2.06
CA ASN A 198 -2.76 1.32 -3.49
C ASN A 198 -1.53 1.95 -4.18
N GLY A 199 -0.83 1.15 -4.99
CA GLY A 199 0.43 1.53 -5.64
C GLY A 199 1.68 1.38 -4.76
N ALA A 200 1.56 1.23 -3.43
CA ALA A 200 2.70 1.02 -2.56
C ALA A 200 3.08 -0.46 -2.44
N THR A 201 4.38 -0.77 -2.44
CA THR A 201 4.91 -2.14 -2.32
C THR A 201 5.30 -2.49 -0.88
N PHE A 202 4.99 -1.61 0.08
CA PHE A 202 5.24 -1.82 1.50
C PHE A 202 3.98 -1.49 2.30
N MET A 203 3.93 -2.00 3.52
CA MET A 203 2.82 -1.84 4.44
C MET A 203 3.27 -1.10 5.68
N VAL A 204 2.35 -0.40 6.34
CA VAL A 204 2.58 0.15 7.68
C VAL A 204 1.81 -0.69 8.68
N THR A 205 2.38 -0.92 9.86
CA THR A 205 1.69 -1.63 10.94
C THR A 205 1.43 -0.68 12.09
N THR A 206 0.22 -0.70 12.63
CA THR A 206 -0.12 -0.12 13.94
C THR A 206 -0.82 -1.17 14.80
N HIS A 207 -0.97 -0.89 16.09
CA HIS A 207 -1.64 -1.77 17.03
C HIS A 207 -2.71 -0.98 17.78
N TYR A 208 -3.88 -1.57 17.95
CA TYR A 208 -4.99 -0.97 18.69
C TYR A 208 -5.37 -1.86 19.86
N SER A 209 -5.45 -1.28 21.05
CA SER A 209 -5.92 -1.96 22.27
C SER A 209 -7.41 -2.26 22.14
N MET A 210 -7.76 -3.53 22.38
CA MET A 210 -9.13 -4.03 22.37
C MET A 210 -9.49 -4.51 23.77
N TYR A 211 -10.76 -4.41 24.10
CA TYR A 211 -11.31 -4.65 25.44
C TYR A 211 -12.40 -5.72 25.37
N SER A 212 -12.40 -6.64 26.33
CA SER A 212 -13.39 -7.73 26.42
C SER A 212 -14.76 -7.18 26.76
N ALA A 213 -15.86 -7.78 26.28
CA ALA A 213 -17.19 -7.40 26.72
C ALA A 213 -17.37 -7.66 28.23
N THR A 214 -18.03 -6.76 28.97
CA THR A 214 -18.14 -6.89 30.44
C THR A 214 -19.22 -7.89 30.90
N HIS A 215 -20.28 -8.11 30.10
CA HIS A 215 -21.45 -8.92 30.49
C HIS A 215 -21.87 -9.97 29.46
N HIS A 216 -21.20 -10.05 28.30
CA HIS A 216 -21.40 -11.12 27.32
C HIS A 216 -20.15 -11.99 27.29
N PRO A 217 -20.27 -13.34 27.35
CA PRO A 217 -19.13 -14.20 27.08
C PRO A 217 -18.63 -13.88 25.68
N ASP A 218 -17.43 -13.34 25.58
CA ASP A 218 -16.94 -12.73 24.34
C ASP A 218 -16.81 -13.75 23.21
N ASP A 219 -16.76 -15.05 23.53
CA ASP A 219 -16.69 -16.15 22.57
C ASP A 219 -18.05 -16.51 21.89
N ALA A 220 -19.17 -15.88 22.28
CA ALA A 220 -20.45 -16.13 21.65
C ALA A 220 -20.74 -15.08 20.55
N PRO A 221 -20.96 -15.48 19.29
CA PRO A 221 -21.26 -14.54 18.21
C PRO A 221 -22.56 -13.79 18.49
N PRO A 222 -22.66 -12.50 18.11
CA PRO A 222 -23.89 -11.75 18.26
C PRO A 222 -25.01 -12.40 17.44
N GLY A 223 -26.23 -12.38 17.98
CA GLY A 223 -27.41 -12.78 17.19
C GLY A 223 -27.58 -11.88 15.95
N ASP A 224 -28.29 -12.38 14.94
CA ASP A 224 -28.38 -11.75 13.61
C ASP A 224 -28.74 -10.26 13.64
N ALA A 225 -29.70 -9.87 14.50
CA ALA A 225 -30.10 -8.47 14.66
C ALA A 225 -28.95 -7.58 15.14
N MET A 226 -28.13 -8.07 16.05
CA MET A 226 -26.97 -7.34 16.58
C MET A 226 -25.79 -7.36 15.62
N ALA A 227 -25.57 -8.48 14.93
CA ALA A 227 -24.60 -8.55 13.84
C ALA A 227 -24.91 -7.50 12.76
N ALA A 228 -26.19 -7.29 12.43
CA ALA A 228 -26.62 -6.24 11.50
C ALA A 228 -26.31 -4.83 12.03
N VAL A 229 -26.56 -4.55 13.32
CA VAL A 229 -26.20 -3.26 13.96
C VAL A 229 -24.69 -3.01 13.89
N PHE A 230 -23.86 -3.98 14.27
CA PHE A 230 -22.40 -3.83 14.20
C PHE A 230 -21.92 -3.61 12.75
N LYS A 231 -22.52 -4.31 11.79
CA LYS A 231 -22.15 -4.19 10.38
C LYS A 231 -22.46 -2.80 9.85
N GLU A 232 -23.65 -2.27 10.11
CA GLU A 232 -24.00 -0.90 9.74
C GLU A 232 -23.15 0.15 10.46
N MET A 233 -22.84 -0.08 11.74
CA MET A 233 -21.97 0.81 12.49
C MET A 233 -20.57 0.89 11.85
N SER A 234 -20.00 -0.25 11.46
CA SER A 234 -18.71 -0.27 10.76
C SER A 234 -18.75 0.53 9.44
N GLN A 235 -19.85 0.44 8.69
CA GLN A 235 -20.03 1.18 7.44
C GLN A 235 -20.19 2.69 7.64
N ILE A 236 -20.92 3.11 8.68
CA ILE A 236 -21.06 4.52 9.08
C ILE A 236 -19.70 5.10 9.44
N PHE A 237 -18.92 4.37 10.24
CA PHE A 237 -17.61 4.82 10.70
C PHE A 237 -16.57 4.87 9.57
N MET A 238 -16.61 3.91 8.63
CA MET A 238 -15.84 3.99 7.39
C MET A 238 -16.23 5.23 6.57
N THR A 239 -17.53 5.56 6.51
CA THR A 239 -18.02 6.76 5.82
C THR A 239 -17.48 8.03 6.47
N PHE A 240 -17.50 8.14 7.80
CA PHE A 240 -16.92 9.29 8.50
C PHE A 240 -15.43 9.49 8.14
N MET A 241 -14.63 8.41 8.17
CA MET A 241 -13.22 8.46 7.81
C MET A 241 -12.99 8.92 6.37
N ASN A 242 -13.75 8.36 5.42
CA ASN A 242 -13.61 8.66 3.99
C ASN A 242 -14.02 10.10 3.61
N TYR A 243 -14.92 10.71 4.40
CA TYR A 243 -15.33 12.10 4.24
C TYR A 243 -14.48 13.09 5.06
N GLY A 244 -13.41 12.61 5.71
CA GLY A 244 -12.54 13.43 6.56
C GLY A 244 -13.26 14.02 7.77
N ILE A 245 -14.33 13.38 8.23
CA ILE A 245 -15.04 13.74 9.45
C ILE A 245 -14.34 13.04 10.60
N VAL A 246 -13.72 13.83 11.46
CA VAL A 246 -13.01 13.36 12.65
C VAL A 246 -13.99 13.27 13.81
N LEU A 247 -14.05 12.09 14.41
CA LEU A 247 -14.89 11.80 15.58
C LEU A 247 -14.06 11.92 16.86
N HIS A 248 -14.65 12.59 17.84
CA HIS A 248 -14.19 12.59 19.21
C HIS A 248 -15.18 11.88 20.13
N PRO A 249 -14.69 11.22 21.19
CA PRO A 249 -15.54 10.63 22.22
C PRO A 249 -16.54 11.66 22.77
N PRO A 250 -17.76 11.24 23.15
CA PRO A 250 -18.74 12.15 23.75
C PRO A 250 -18.22 12.73 25.07
N GLU A 251 -18.49 14.02 25.34
CA GLU A 251 -18.07 14.70 26.59
C GLU A 251 -18.55 13.98 27.86
N ASN A 252 -19.73 13.36 27.80
CA ASN A 252 -20.24 12.49 28.84
C ASN A 252 -20.34 11.05 28.28
N PRO A 253 -19.36 10.17 28.56
CA PRO A 253 -19.37 8.79 28.11
C PRO A 253 -20.55 7.97 28.65
N ARG A 254 -21.19 8.43 29.74
CA ARG A 254 -22.40 7.80 30.30
C ARG A 254 -23.67 8.18 29.53
N GLY A 255 -23.59 9.16 28.63
CA GLY A 255 -24.70 9.53 27.77
C GLY A 255 -24.72 8.67 26.52
N LEU A 256 -25.91 8.19 26.12
CA LEU A 256 -26.18 7.60 24.80
C LEU A 256 -26.02 8.60 23.64
N ALA A 257 -25.37 9.74 23.89
CA ALA A 257 -25.14 10.78 22.91
C ALA A 257 -24.13 10.28 21.86
N PRO A 258 -24.35 10.58 20.57
CA PRO A 258 -23.40 10.25 19.53
C PRO A 258 -22.08 11.02 19.71
N PRO A 259 -20.97 10.47 19.20
CA PRO A 259 -19.64 11.09 19.19
C PRO A 259 -19.68 12.48 18.61
N GLU A 260 -18.84 13.35 19.15
CA GLU A 260 -18.67 14.67 18.59
C GLU A 260 -18.01 14.56 17.23
N SER A 261 -18.72 15.02 16.20
CA SER A 261 -18.24 15.00 14.83
C SER A 261 -17.74 16.38 14.42
N GLY A 262 -16.66 16.43 13.65
CA GLY A 262 -16.11 17.68 13.13
C GLY A 262 -15.13 17.47 11.98
N LYS A 263 -14.59 18.58 11.48
CA LYS A 263 -13.57 18.57 10.42
C LYS A 263 -12.31 19.27 10.89
N MET A 264 -11.17 18.82 10.40
CA MET A 264 -9.93 19.54 10.58
C MET A 264 -9.91 20.75 9.64
N VAL A 265 -9.77 21.95 10.21
CA VAL A 265 -9.65 23.20 9.48
C VAL A 265 -8.27 23.80 9.70
N GLN A 266 -7.73 24.41 8.65
CA GLN A 266 -6.41 25.05 8.72
C GLN A 266 -6.49 26.26 9.65
N ALA A 267 -5.60 26.31 10.63
CA ALA A 267 -5.42 27.45 11.53
C ALA A 267 -4.07 28.12 11.23
N ARG A 268 -3.83 29.32 11.78
CA ARG A 268 -2.56 30.07 11.61
C ARG A 268 -1.30 29.24 11.95
N LYS A 269 -1.43 28.23 12.82
CA LYS A 269 -0.35 27.32 13.21
C LYS A 269 -0.87 25.88 13.30
N GLY A 270 -1.00 25.22 12.16
CA GLY A 270 -1.39 23.81 12.07
C GLY A 270 -2.89 23.60 11.91
N TRP A 271 -3.38 22.42 12.30
CA TRP A 271 -4.77 22.00 12.12
C TRP A 271 -5.56 22.13 13.42
N ARG A 272 -6.78 22.64 13.32
CA ARG A 272 -7.73 22.74 14.44
C ARG A 272 -8.98 21.93 14.09
N TRP A 273 -9.44 21.12 15.03
CA TRP A 273 -10.73 20.47 14.89
C TRP A 273 -11.86 21.50 15.08
N GLN A 274 -12.82 21.50 14.16
CA GLN A 274 -14.02 22.32 14.21
C GLN A 274 -15.25 21.42 14.21
N ARG A 275 -16.06 21.55 15.25
CA ARG A 275 -17.31 20.79 15.41
C ARG A 275 -18.25 21.02 14.24
N ASP A 276 -18.78 19.93 13.70
CA ASP A 276 -19.82 19.90 12.68
C ASP A 276 -21.03 19.13 13.23
N ARG A 277 -22.05 19.89 13.66
CA ARG A 277 -23.30 19.34 14.20
C ARG A 277 -24.17 18.66 13.15
N ARG A 278 -23.86 18.81 11.86
CA ARG A 278 -24.63 18.21 10.76
C ARG A 278 -24.03 16.89 10.30
N ALA A 279 -22.82 16.53 10.73
CA ALA A 279 -22.10 15.40 10.15
C ALA A 279 -22.86 14.06 10.22
N TRP A 280 -23.53 13.75 11.34
CA TRP A 280 -24.37 12.56 11.47
C TRP A 280 -25.55 12.55 10.48
N ARG A 281 -26.15 13.72 10.20
CA ARG A 281 -27.18 13.88 9.18
C ARG A 281 -26.60 13.71 7.78
N THR A 282 -25.45 14.32 7.52
CA THR A 282 -24.73 14.18 6.25
C THR A 282 -24.43 12.72 5.96
N VAL A 283 -23.93 11.95 6.94
CA VAL A 283 -23.68 10.51 6.74
C VAL A 283 -24.96 9.75 6.43
N LYS A 284 -26.06 10.04 7.13
CA LYS A 284 -27.38 9.44 6.82
C LYS A 284 -27.78 9.67 5.35
N GLU A 285 -27.58 10.87 4.84
CA GLU A 285 -27.88 11.23 3.45
C GLU A 285 -26.93 10.57 2.44
N LEU A 286 -25.68 10.31 2.84
CA LEU A 286 -24.67 9.70 1.98
C LEU A 286 -24.77 8.18 1.87
N MET A 287 -25.26 7.48 2.91
CA MET A 287 -25.30 6.01 2.94
C MET A 287 -25.94 5.38 1.67
N PRO A 288 -27.12 5.83 1.18
CA PRO A 288 -27.72 5.25 -0.02
C PRO A 288 -26.85 5.41 -1.28
N HIS A 289 -26.10 6.52 -1.40
CA HIS A 289 -25.25 6.80 -2.56
C HIS A 289 -23.99 5.93 -2.60
N HIS A 290 -23.57 5.37 -1.46
CA HIS A 290 -22.45 4.42 -1.38
C HIS A 290 -22.88 2.95 -1.48
N GLY A 291 -24.12 2.69 -1.92
CA GLY A 291 -24.65 1.34 -2.00
C GLY A 291 -24.82 0.67 -0.63
N ILE A 292 -24.80 1.45 0.46
CA ILE A 292 -25.08 0.94 1.80
C ILE A 292 -26.59 0.85 1.93
N THR A 293 -27.13 -0.35 1.72
CA THR A 293 -28.54 -0.65 2.01
C THR A 293 -28.69 -0.89 3.51
N PRO A 294 -29.51 -0.11 4.22
CA PRO A 294 -29.84 -0.40 5.62
C PRO A 294 -30.46 -1.79 5.72
N GLN A 295 -29.86 -2.64 6.55
CA GLN A 295 -30.37 -3.92 7.05
C GLN A 295 -31.25 -3.72 8.29
N THR A 296 -31.13 -2.59 8.99
CA THR A 296 -31.91 -2.22 10.15
C THR A 296 -32.82 -1.02 9.86
N PRO A 297 -33.92 -0.84 10.61
CA PRO A 297 -34.80 0.33 10.48
C PRO A 297 -34.25 1.59 11.19
N PHE A 298 -33.05 1.50 11.78
CA PHE A 298 -32.52 2.51 12.68
C PHE A 298 -31.82 3.65 11.91
N SER A 299 -31.96 4.89 12.39
CA SER A 299 -31.12 5.97 11.89
C SER A 299 -29.67 5.82 12.40
N PRO A 300 -28.65 6.49 11.82
CA PRO A 300 -27.29 6.43 12.34
C PRO A 300 -27.15 6.76 13.84
N THR A 301 -27.97 7.70 14.34
CA THR A 301 -27.99 8.02 15.78
C THR A 301 -28.68 6.92 16.59
N ASP A 302 -29.75 6.32 16.07
CA ASP A 302 -30.42 5.20 16.76
C ASP A 302 -29.54 3.96 16.76
N LEU A 303 -28.83 3.68 15.67
CA LEU A 303 -27.80 2.64 15.59
C LEU A 303 -26.72 2.85 16.65
N TRP A 304 -26.31 4.09 16.90
CA TRP A 304 -25.37 4.39 17.97
C TRP A 304 -25.97 4.03 19.32
N MET A 305 -27.19 4.49 19.60
CA MET A 305 -27.89 4.12 20.82
C MET A 305 -28.05 2.60 20.95
N HIS A 306 -28.32 1.88 19.85
CA HIS A 306 -28.45 0.42 19.86
C HIS A 306 -27.12 -0.30 20.07
N PHE A 307 -26.06 0.15 19.40
CA PHE A 307 -24.69 -0.32 19.60
C PHE A 307 -24.28 -0.22 21.07
N TRP A 308 -24.64 0.89 21.74
CA TRP A 308 -24.37 1.07 23.17
C TRP A 308 -25.42 0.47 24.12
N SER A 309 -26.68 0.33 23.71
CA SER A 309 -27.72 -0.24 24.58
C SER A 309 -27.65 -1.76 24.64
N CYS A 310 -27.20 -2.41 23.57
CA CYS A 310 -26.90 -3.84 23.63
C CYS A 310 -25.50 -4.11 24.19
N GLU A 311 -24.65 -3.08 24.26
CA GLU A 311 -23.66 -2.97 25.31
C GLU A 311 -24.31 -2.48 26.63
N ASP A 312 -25.21 -3.27 27.24
CA ASP A 312 -25.66 -3.12 28.64
C ASP A 312 -24.48 -3.38 29.64
N VAL A 313 -23.31 -2.86 29.30
CA VAL A 313 -21.93 -3.23 29.62
C VAL A 313 -21.12 -1.99 30.05
N MET A 314 -21.76 -0.80 30.10
CA MET A 314 -21.20 0.44 30.68
C MET A 314 -22.15 1.15 31.67
N HIS A 315 -23.02 0.43 32.36
CA HIS A 315 -23.75 0.99 33.52
C HIS A 315 -22.83 1.04 34.75
N MET A 316 -22.23 2.21 35.04
CA MET A 316 -21.63 2.48 36.36
C MET A 316 -22.59 3.26 37.26
N SER A 317 -22.97 2.63 38.37
CA SER A 317 -23.35 3.31 39.61
C SER A 317 -22.16 4.08 40.22
N VAL A 318 -22.42 5.32 40.65
CA VAL A 318 -21.83 6.11 41.76
C VAL A 318 -20.52 5.57 42.37
N ALA A 319 -19.39 6.28 42.32
CA ALA A 319 -19.09 7.35 43.28
C ALA A 319 -18.27 8.51 42.66
N TYR A 320 -18.86 9.70 42.70
CA TYR A 320 -18.23 10.96 42.32
C TYR A 320 -17.86 11.70 43.60
N GLU A 321 -16.72 11.34 44.19
CA GLU A 321 -16.08 12.14 45.23
C GLU A 321 -14.61 11.75 45.28
N SER A 322 -13.75 12.55 44.65
CA SER A 322 -12.31 12.75 44.97
C SER A 322 -11.47 13.13 43.74
N TYR A 323 -11.79 14.17 42.96
CA TYR A 323 -10.76 14.76 42.05
C TYR A 323 -10.98 16.24 41.71
N THR A 324 -11.37 17.06 42.68
CA THR A 324 -11.40 18.54 42.57
C THR A 324 -10.55 19.25 43.63
N ARG A 325 -9.45 18.64 44.08
CA ARG A 325 -8.53 19.29 45.03
C ARG A 325 -7.04 19.05 44.78
N TRP A 326 -6.55 19.26 43.56
CA TRP A 326 -5.10 19.42 43.32
C TRP A 326 -4.82 20.44 42.21
N SER A 327 -5.11 21.70 42.49
CA SER A 327 -4.54 22.83 41.73
C SER A 327 -4.58 24.10 42.58
N PHE A 328 -3.73 24.16 43.61
CA PHE A 328 -3.11 25.40 44.10
C PHE A 328 -2.02 25.04 45.12
N ARG A 329 -0.77 24.97 44.65
CA ARG A 329 0.44 25.48 45.33
C ARG A 329 1.63 25.29 44.40
N TYR A 330 1.97 26.37 43.70
CA TYR A 330 3.37 26.62 43.36
C TYR A 330 4.12 26.79 44.68
N ASN A 331 5.24 26.11 44.86
CA ASN A 331 6.34 26.68 45.63
C ASN A 331 7.65 26.51 44.87
N ILE A 332 8.23 27.67 44.62
CA ILE A 332 9.56 27.94 44.12
C ILE A 332 10.57 27.34 45.12
N ILE A 333 11.54 26.58 44.63
CA ILE A 333 12.79 26.32 45.36
C ILE A 333 13.91 27.01 44.57
N GLN A 334 14.43 28.08 45.16
CA GLN A 334 15.78 28.63 44.97
C GLN A 334 16.30 28.96 46.39
N PRO A 335 17.63 29.03 46.60
CA PRO A 335 18.36 28.22 47.57
C PRO A 335 18.43 28.79 48.99
N ARG A 336 18.80 27.92 49.95
CA ARG A 336 19.07 28.28 51.35
C ARG A 336 20.26 29.26 51.46
N PRO A 337 20.15 30.27 52.33
CA PRO A 337 21.28 30.75 53.11
C PRO A 337 21.05 30.52 54.62
N SER A 338 22.17 30.46 55.32
CA SER A 338 22.35 30.26 56.75
C SER A 338 21.96 31.49 57.59
N SER A 339 21.13 31.25 58.62
CA SER A 339 21.11 31.81 59.99
C SER A 339 21.02 33.34 60.23
N PRO A 340 20.46 33.78 61.39
CA PRO A 340 19.57 34.94 61.45
C PRO A 340 20.19 36.19 62.12
N ILE A 341 19.66 37.36 61.76
CA ILE A 341 19.74 38.59 62.57
C ILE A 341 18.33 39.19 62.65
N PHE A 342 17.85 39.34 63.89
CA PHE A 342 16.63 40.06 64.29
C PHE A 342 16.89 41.58 64.24
N ILE A 343 16.02 42.38 63.61
CA ILE A 343 15.63 43.75 64.06
C ILE A 343 14.19 44.11 63.58
N ASP A 344 13.36 44.40 64.58
CA ASP A 344 12.23 45.36 64.76
C ASP A 344 11.35 45.88 63.57
N PRO A 345 10.00 45.80 63.70
CA PRO A 345 9.04 46.37 62.76
C PRO A 345 8.53 47.77 63.17
N SER A 346 8.99 48.81 62.48
CA SER A 346 8.22 50.04 62.32
C SER A 346 8.73 50.88 61.15
N ASP A 347 8.03 50.88 60.00
CA ASP A 347 7.57 52.14 59.45
C ASP A 347 6.54 52.01 58.33
N ARG A 348 5.81 53.10 58.19
CA ARG A 348 4.48 53.27 57.62
C ARG A 348 4.47 53.62 56.12
N LYS A 349 3.33 53.22 55.55
CA LYS A 349 2.45 53.95 54.61
C LYS A 349 2.60 53.79 53.07
N PRO A 350 1.44 53.75 52.35
CA PRO A 350 1.34 53.56 50.90
C PRO A 350 0.95 54.85 50.15
N ARG A 351 1.23 54.93 48.84
CA ARG A 351 0.62 55.82 47.82
C ARG A 351 0.99 55.28 46.43
N LYS A 352 0.27 55.46 45.32
CA LYS A 352 -1.06 55.96 44.92
C LYS A 352 -1.19 55.63 43.41
N ALA A 353 -2.41 55.43 42.92
CA ALA A 353 -2.76 55.48 41.49
C ALA A 353 -2.64 56.92 40.94
N VAL A 354 -2.37 57.14 39.62
CA VAL A 354 -3.28 57.41 38.45
C VAL A 354 -2.37 57.78 37.21
N PRO A 355 -2.81 58.31 36.03
CA PRO A 355 -3.73 57.88 34.94
C PRO A 355 -3.12 57.89 33.49
N TYR A 356 -3.96 57.50 32.52
CA TYR A 356 -4.04 57.79 31.07
C TYR A 356 -3.40 59.09 30.49
N MET A 357 -2.91 59.02 29.23
CA MET A 357 -3.05 60.09 28.20
C MET A 357 -2.77 59.62 26.75
N ARG A 358 -3.23 60.44 25.78
CA ARG A 358 -3.47 60.26 24.32
C ARG A 358 -2.25 60.50 23.39
N CYS A 359 -2.43 60.15 22.08
CA CYS A 359 -1.57 60.34 20.89
C CYS A 359 -1.19 61.81 20.54
N PRO A 360 -0.34 62.10 19.50
CA PRO A 360 -0.84 62.25 18.09
C PRO A 360 0.15 62.03 16.88
N ASN A 361 -0.45 61.97 15.67
CA ASN A 361 -0.08 62.44 14.30
C ASN A 361 1.17 61.97 13.49
N ILE A 362 0.98 61.61 12.19
CA ILE A 362 1.18 62.45 10.96
C ILE A 362 0.86 61.67 9.66
N ASP A 363 0.30 62.39 8.67
CA ASP A 363 -0.18 62.01 7.32
C ASP A 363 0.91 61.79 6.22
N ALA A 364 0.56 61.09 5.12
CA ALA A 364 0.39 61.66 3.76
C ALA A 364 0.76 60.76 2.53
N TYR A 365 -0.25 60.58 1.66
CA TYR A 365 -0.38 60.57 0.18
C TYR A 365 0.54 59.77 -0.80
N ILE A 366 0.01 58.77 -1.58
CA ILE A 366 -0.63 58.70 -2.94
C ILE A 366 0.35 58.69 -4.17
N TRP A 367 0.35 57.62 -5.01
CA TRP A 367 -0.13 57.56 -6.44
C TRP A 367 0.20 56.24 -7.19
N LEU A 368 -0.82 55.81 -7.96
CA LEU A 368 -0.91 54.69 -8.90
C LEU A 368 -0.05 54.90 -10.17
N SER A 369 0.28 53.81 -10.89
CA SER A 369 -0.02 53.61 -12.34
C SER A 369 0.58 52.31 -12.94
N LEU A 370 -0.28 51.47 -13.53
CA LEU A 370 -0.05 50.62 -14.71
C LEU A 370 -0.58 51.40 -15.96
N PRO A 371 -0.47 50.99 -17.26
CA PRO A 371 -0.08 49.69 -17.86
C PRO A 371 0.81 49.73 -19.16
N LEU A 372 1.23 48.53 -19.64
CA LEU A 372 1.50 47.95 -21.01
C LEU A 372 1.48 48.81 -22.32
N PRO A 373 1.76 48.28 -23.56
CA PRO A 373 2.71 47.25 -24.09
C PRO A 373 3.43 47.66 -25.44
N LEU A 374 4.32 46.82 -26.03
CA LEU A 374 4.34 46.39 -27.47
C LEU A 374 5.66 45.74 -27.96
N GLN A 375 5.52 45.02 -29.08
CA GLN A 375 6.36 44.05 -29.80
C GLN A 375 7.63 44.61 -30.49
N TYR A 376 8.60 43.74 -30.84
CA TYR A 376 8.95 43.38 -32.23
C TYR A 376 10.06 42.31 -32.30
N SER A 377 9.93 41.46 -33.32
CA SER A 377 10.75 40.35 -33.78
C SER A 377 12.03 40.76 -34.54
N CYS A 378 13.07 39.93 -34.55
CA CYS A 378 13.93 39.72 -35.72
C CYS A 378 14.73 38.41 -35.60
N GLY A 379 14.67 37.57 -36.65
CA GLY A 379 15.46 36.35 -36.78
C GLY A 379 16.76 36.58 -37.55
N TRP A 380 17.71 35.64 -37.45
CA TRP A 380 18.84 35.53 -38.36
C TRP A 380 19.21 34.07 -38.64
N VAL A 381 19.38 33.82 -39.93
CA VAL A 381 19.78 32.59 -40.61
C VAL A 381 21.31 32.48 -40.58
N GLY A 382 21.85 31.28 -40.32
CA GLY A 382 23.29 30.97 -40.37
C GLY A 382 23.58 29.91 -41.42
N LEU A 383 24.21 30.34 -42.52
CA LEU A 383 24.51 29.62 -43.75
C LEU A 383 25.71 28.65 -43.61
N GLU A 384 25.63 27.52 -44.32
CA GLU A 384 26.70 26.56 -44.57
C GLU A 384 27.91 27.18 -45.28
N ARG A 385 29.13 26.73 -44.95
CA ARG A 385 30.29 26.85 -45.85
C ARG A 385 31.11 25.56 -45.86
N SER A 386 31.28 25.10 -47.09
CA SER A 386 32.01 23.96 -47.62
C SER A 386 33.54 24.11 -47.61
N VAL A 387 34.19 22.98 -47.29
CA VAL A 387 35.32 22.33 -47.99
C VAL A 387 36.38 23.22 -48.66
N GLY A 388 37.62 23.10 -48.16
CA GLY A 388 38.85 23.51 -48.85
C GLY A 388 40.04 22.63 -48.45
N LEU A 389 40.36 21.65 -49.29
CA LEU A 389 41.58 20.83 -49.25
C LEU A 389 42.83 21.69 -49.54
N ARG A 390 43.93 21.47 -48.82
CA ARG A 390 45.30 21.60 -49.34
C ARG A 390 46.31 20.77 -48.53
N HIS A 391 47.19 20.12 -49.28
CA HIS A 391 48.21 19.17 -48.86
C HIS A 391 49.40 19.81 -48.11
N GLY A 392 49.94 19.04 -47.16
CA GLY A 392 51.36 18.66 -47.17
C GLY A 392 52.31 19.45 -46.28
N ARG A 393 52.80 18.81 -45.21
CA ARG A 393 54.24 18.58 -44.97
C ARG A 393 54.46 17.60 -43.83
N ARG A 394 55.34 16.63 -44.10
CA ARG A 394 55.87 15.63 -43.18
C ARG A 394 56.78 16.29 -42.16
N THR A 395 56.62 15.93 -40.89
CA THR A 395 57.71 15.99 -39.90
C THR A 395 57.65 14.73 -39.06
N ILE A 396 58.78 14.03 -39.07
CA ILE A 396 59.03 12.76 -38.37
C ILE A 396 59.32 13.10 -36.91
N CYS A 397 58.51 12.59 -35.98
CA CYS A 397 58.88 12.47 -34.58
C CYS A 397 58.51 11.07 -34.09
N ARG A 398 59.55 10.27 -33.78
CA ARG A 398 59.45 9.05 -32.97
C ARG A 398 59.05 9.47 -31.55
N GLY A 399 57.99 8.88 -31.00
CA GLY A 399 57.59 9.07 -29.61
C GLY A 399 56.59 8.00 -29.18
N HIS A 400 57.03 7.13 -28.27
CA HIS A 400 56.27 6.20 -27.42
C HIS A 400 54.77 6.00 -27.70
N THR A 401 54.40 4.85 -28.27
CA THR A 401 53.07 4.27 -28.09
C THR A 401 52.97 3.63 -26.71
N SER A 402 52.46 4.40 -25.77
CA SER A 402 51.83 3.89 -24.55
C SER A 402 50.62 3.04 -24.93
N GLN A 403 50.45 1.92 -24.22
CA GLN A 403 49.26 1.08 -24.24
C GLN A 403 48.01 1.94 -23.99
N VAL A 404 47.25 2.22 -25.06
CA VAL A 404 45.89 2.74 -24.95
C VAL A 404 44.99 1.55 -24.68
N GLY A 405 44.30 1.63 -23.54
CA GLY A 405 43.45 0.58 -22.99
C GLY A 405 42.45 0.05 -24.01
N GLN A 406 42.42 -1.28 -24.08
CA GLN A 406 41.37 -2.04 -24.72
C GLN A 406 40.09 -1.81 -23.90
N GLN A 407 39.37 -0.75 -24.25
CA GLN A 407 38.03 -0.45 -23.76
C GLN A 407 37.20 -1.70 -24.06
N ARG A 408 36.82 -2.45 -23.02
CA ARG A 408 35.80 -3.50 -23.13
C ARG A 408 34.59 -2.85 -23.79
N ARG A 409 34.35 -3.16 -25.06
CA ARG A 409 33.04 -2.95 -25.66
C ARG A 409 32.12 -3.87 -24.87
N ASP A 410 31.37 -3.31 -23.94
CA ASP A 410 30.21 -3.98 -23.37
C ASP A 410 29.30 -4.31 -24.54
N SER A 411 29.38 -5.55 -25.01
CA SER A 411 28.59 -6.07 -26.12
C SER A 411 27.12 -5.96 -25.72
N ALA A 412 26.44 -4.95 -26.26
CA ALA A 412 25.02 -4.73 -26.03
C ALA A 412 24.27 -6.04 -26.31
N VAL A 413 23.61 -6.58 -25.29
CA VAL A 413 22.79 -7.79 -25.42
C VAL A 413 21.70 -7.50 -26.43
N SER A 414 21.57 -8.36 -27.44
CA SER A 414 20.55 -8.23 -28.50
C SER A 414 19.15 -8.26 -27.88
N PRO A 415 18.20 -7.39 -28.30
CA PRO A 415 16.81 -7.44 -27.84
C PRO A 415 16.18 -8.84 -27.95
N ARG A 416 16.53 -9.59 -29.00
CA ARG A 416 16.11 -10.98 -29.21
C ARG A 416 16.56 -11.89 -28.05
N GLN A 417 17.79 -11.73 -27.59
CA GLN A 417 18.32 -12.54 -26.50
C GLN A 417 17.63 -12.20 -25.18
N THR A 418 17.41 -10.92 -24.89
CA THR A 418 16.71 -10.49 -23.67
C THR A 418 15.26 -10.99 -23.65
N VAL A 419 14.55 -10.91 -24.78
CA VAL A 419 13.17 -11.44 -24.89
C VAL A 419 13.14 -12.95 -24.75
N ARG A 420 14.11 -13.67 -25.35
CA ARG A 420 14.25 -15.11 -25.17
C ARG A 420 14.42 -15.46 -23.69
N GLU A 421 15.37 -14.83 -23.00
CA GLU A 421 15.63 -15.08 -21.58
C GLU A 421 14.38 -14.79 -20.70
N TRP A 422 13.70 -13.66 -20.93
CA TRP A 422 12.45 -13.34 -20.23
C TRP A 422 11.35 -14.36 -20.50
N SER A 423 11.19 -14.79 -21.76
CA SER A 423 10.17 -15.76 -22.14
C SER A 423 10.44 -17.16 -21.56
N GLU A 424 11.71 -17.55 -21.40
CA GLU A 424 12.07 -18.81 -20.75
C GLU A 424 11.82 -18.75 -19.24
N ILE A 425 12.07 -17.60 -18.60
CA ILE A 425 11.73 -17.39 -17.18
C ILE A 425 10.22 -17.54 -16.97
N HIS A 426 9.40 -16.96 -17.86
CA HIS A 426 7.94 -16.97 -17.74
C HIS A 426 7.25 -18.11 -18.51
N LYS A 427 8.02 -19.09 -19.01
CA LYS A 427 7.54 -20.10 -19.95
C LYS A 427 6.24 -20.76 -19.51
N TYR A 428 6.19 -21.27 -18.28
CA TYR A 428 5.00 -21.95 -17.76
C TYR A 428 3.76 -21.02 -17.74
N GLY A 429 3.93 -19.78 -17.27
CA GLY A 429 2.84 -18.80 -17.25
C GLY A 429 2.37 -18.42 -18.66
N LEU A 430 3.30 -18.25 -19.60
CA LEU A 430 3.00 -17.97 -21.00
C LEU A 430 2.32 -19.17 -21.69
N THR A 431 2.66 -20.41 -21.32
CA THR A 431 1.97 -21.63 -21.79
C THR A 431 0.53 -21.67 -21.25
N VAL A 432 0.28 -21.31 -19.99
CA VAL A 432 -1.09 -21.17 -19.44
C VAL A 432 -1.91 -20.14 -20.23
N LEU A 433 -1.29 -19.00 -20.56
CA LEU A 433 -1.93 -17.95 -21.37
C LEU A 433 -2.24 -18.44 -22.79
N ALA A 434 -1.34 -19.21 -23.41
CA ALA A 434 -1.58 -19.82 -24.71
C ALA A 434 -2.76 -20.80 -24.68
N HIS A 435 -2.80 -21.67 -23.66
CA HIS A 435 -3.90 -22.60 -23.42
C HIS A 435 -5.25 -21.88 -23.25
N SER A 436 -5.28 -20.85 -22.41
CA SER A 436 -6.51 -20.07 -22.16
C SER A 436 -6.99 -19.39 -23.45
N THR A 437 -6.06 -18.81 -24.21
CA THR A 437 -6.38 -18.09 -25.45
C THR A 437 -6.87 -19.02 -26.57
N LEU A 438 -6.25 -20.19 -26.74
CA LEU A 438 -6.62 -21.17 -27.77
C LEU A 438 -7.95 -21.87 -27.50
N ARG A 439 -8.39 -21.93 -26.24
CA ARG A 439 -9.67 -22.56 -25.91
C ARG A 439 -10.86 -21.67 -26.20
N LEU A 440 -10.71 -20.36 -26.07
CA LEU A 440 -11.79 -19.38 -26.27
C LEU A 440 -12.46 -19.47 -27.66
N PRO A 441 -11.74 -19.55 -28.80
CA PRO A 441 -12.37 -19.64 -30.11
C PRO A 441 -12.35 -21.07 -30.68
N ARG A 442 -13.49 -21.78 -30.68
CA ARG A 442 -13.66 -23.09 -31.38
C ARG A 442 -12.74 -24.23 -30.90
N GLY A 443 -12.11 -24.11 -29.73
CA GLY A 443 -11.32 -25.17 -29.10
C GLY A 443 -9.94 -25.44 -29.73
N VAL A 444 -9.16 -26.32 -29.10
CA VAL A 444 -7.72 -26.53 -29.38
C VAL A 444 -7.48 -27.11 -30.79
N LYS A 445 -8.09 -28.25 -31.13
CA LYS A 445 -7.94 -28.89 -32.45
C LYS A 445 -8.24 -27.97 -33.62
N ALA A 446 -9.32 -27.19 -33.54
CA ALA A 446 -9.71 -26.30 -34.63
C ALA A 446 -8.65 -25.23 -34.88
N ASN A 447 -8.10 -24.63 -33.82
CA ASN A 447 -7.04 -23.62 -33.94
C ASN A 447 -5.73 -24.22 -34.46
N LEU A 448 -5.35 -25.41 -33.98
CA LEU A 448 -4.16 -26.11 -34.47
C LEU A 448 -4.28 -26.48 -35.96
N ARG A 449 -5.43 -27.01 -36.41
CA ARG A 449 -5.67 -27.35 -37.83
C ARG A 449 -5.60 -26.12 -38.75
N ARG A 450 -6.02 -24.96 -38.25
CA ARG A 450 -5.96 -23.70 -39.01
C ARG A 450 -4.57 -23.08 -39.02
N GLY A 451 -3.61 -23.66 -38.30
CA GLY A 451 -2.25 -23.13 -38.19
C GLY A 451 -2.22 -21.72 -37.58
N ARG A 452 -3.11 -21.42 -36.62
CA ARG A 452 -3.12 -20.11 -35.99
C ARG A 452 -1.84 -19.84 -35.21
N VAL A 453 -1.47 -18.57 -35.15
CA VAL A 453 -0.27 -18.08 -34.47
C VAL A 453 -0.69 -17.25 -33.28
N LEU A 454 -0.05 -17.47 -32.14
CA LEU A 454 -0.21 -16.66 -30.95
C LEU A 454 0.81 -15.52 -30.97
N VAL A 455 0.36 -14.29 -30.75
CA VAL A 455 1.22 -13.10 -30.73
C VAL A 455 1.13 -12.47 -29.35
N PHE A 456 2.26 -12.43 -28.65
CA PHE A 456 2.44 -11.67 -27.41
C PHE A 456 3.06 -10.32 -27.75
N THR A 457 2.30 -9.24 -27.55
CA THR A 457 2.83 -7.89 -27.66
C THR A 457 3.40 -7.48 -26.31
N ILE A 458 4.70 -7.20 -26.29
CA ILE A 458 5.45 -6.81 -25.10
C ILE A 458 6.06 -5.42 -25.26
N GLU A 459 6.25 -4.73 -24.14
CA GLU A 459 6.98 -3.47 -24.07
C GLU A 459 8.14 -3.60 -23.09
N PRO A 460 9.29 -2.95 -23.34
CA PRO A 460 10.35 -2.90 -22.34
C PRO A 460 9.80 -2.24 -21.09
N SER A 461 9.96 -2.88 -19.95
CA SER A 461 9.68 -2.22 -18.68
C SER A 461 10.58 -1.01 -18.59
N ARG A 462 10.03 0.15 -18.24
CA ARG A 462 10.83 1.38 -18.14
C ARG A 462 11.92 1.13 -17.11
N PRO A 463 13.21 1.20 -17.50
CA PRO A 463 14.27 0.93 -16.56
C PRO A 463 14.15 1.91 -15.42
N THR A 464 14.19 1.39 -14.19
CA THR A 464 14.20 2.26 -13.02
C THR A 464 15.56 2.95 -13.01
N GLN A 465 15.61 4.22 -13.42
CA GLN A 465 16.83 4.96 -13.82
C GLN A 465 17.97 5.01 -12.76
N SER A 466 17.76 4.51 -11.54
CA SER A 466 18.73 4.56 -10.43
C SER A 466 19.37 3.22 -10.06
N SER A 467 19.04 2.11 -10.70
CA SER A 467 19.60 0.81 -10.35
C SER A 467 20.91 0.54 -11.09
N ALA A 468 22.06 0.81 -10.45
CA ALA A 468 23.37 0.31 -10.93
C ALA A 468 23.46 -1.23 -10.88
N THR A 469 22.47 -1.89 -10.29
CA THR A 469 22.32 -3.34 -10.34
C THR A 469 21.60 -3.76 -11.63
N PRO A 470 22.04 -4.84 -12.31
CA PRO A 470 21.32 -5.37 -13.46
C PRO A 470 19.86 -5.61 -13.07
N GLU A 471 18.93 -5.21 -13.94
CA GLU A 471 17.50 -5.32 -13.66
C GLU A 471 17.07 -6.78 -13.54
N ASN A 472 16.00 -7.02 -12.78
CA ASN A 472 15.46 -8.36 -12.62
C ASN A 472 14.95 -8.87 -13.99
N PRO A 473 15.49 -9.97 -14.52
CA PRO A 473 15.13 -10.45 -15.84
C PRO A 473 13.67 -10.91 -15.91
N ALA A 474 13.02 -11.20 -14.78
CA ALA A 474 11.58 -11.49 -14.76
C ALA A 474 10.71 -10.24 -14.98
N THR A 475 11.24 -9.03 -14.77
CA THR A 475 10.50 -7.77 -14.95
C THR A 475 11.00 -6.98 -16.16
N ALA A 476 11.82 -7.56 -17.03
CA ALA A 476 12.42 -6.87 -18.18
C ALA A 476 11.37 -6.37 -19.20
N PHE A 477 10.21 -7.03 -19.27
CA PHE A 477 9.13 -6.67 -20.17
C PHE A 477 7.78 -6.68 -19.46
N THR A 478 6.88 -5.83 -19.96
CA THR A 478 5.45 -5.84 -19.65
C THR A 478 4.71 -6.50 -20.82
N LEU A 479 3.88 -7.49 -20.53
CA LEU A 479 2.97 -8.11 -21.47
C LEU A 479 1.72 -7.25 -21.64
N CYS A 480 1.59 -6.61 -22.80
CA CYS A 480 0.55 -5.63 -23.09
C CYS A 480 -0.68 -6.25 -23.76
N ALA A 481 -0.48 -7.21 -24.66
CA ALA A 481 -1.57 -7.86 -25.38
C ALA A 481 -1.25 -9.30 -25.77
N ILE A 482 -2.31 -10.08 -25.94
CA ILE A 482 -2.28 -11.46 -26.44
C ILE A 482 -3.29 -11.53 -27.58
N LYS A 483 -2.84 -11.95 -28.77
CA LYS A 483 -3.70 -12.10 -29.95
C LYS A 483 -3.53 -13.48 -30.55
N LEU A 484 -4.63 -14.06 -31.02
CA LEU A 484 -4.62 -15.28 -31.82
C LEU A 484 -5.00 -14.92 -33.25
N VAL A 485 -4.05 -15.06 -34.18
CA VAL A 485 -4.21 -14.63 -35.58
C VAL A 485 -4.10 -15.80 -36.53
N GLU A 486 -4.72 -15.71 -37.71
CA GLU A 486 -4.47 -16.67 -38.79
C GLU A 486 -3.02 -16.53 -39.29
N ALA A 487 -2.39 -17.63 -39.73
CA ALA A 487 -0.99 -17.63 -40.19
C ALA A 487 -0.68 -16.54 -41.22
N GLN A 488 -1.60 -16.31 -42.17
CA GLN A 488 -1.47 -15.30 -43.22
C GLN A 488 -1.49 -13.84 -42.73
N HIS A 489 -2.01 -13.61 -41.52
CA HIS A 489 -2.04 -12.30 -40.88
C HIS A 489 -1.01 -12.20 -39.74
N ALA A 490 -0.27 -13.28 -39.47
CA ALA A 490 0.82 -13.24 -38.53
C ALA A 490 1.90 -12.31 -39.05
N PRO A 491 2.51 -11.48 -38.19
CA PRO A 491 3.62 -10.64 -38.61
C PRO A 491 4.73 -11.50 -39.22
N SER A 492 5.35 -11.01 -40.30
CA SER A 492 6.24 -11.79 -41.16
C SER A 492 7.38 -12.41 -40.36
N LEU A 493 7.38 -13.74 -40.27
CA LEU A 493 8.46 -14.51 -39.67
C LEU A 493 9.72 -14.38 -40.56
N PRO A 494 10.90 -14.11 -39.99
CA PRO A 494 12.16 -14.21 -40.72
C PRO A 494 12.30 -15.63 -41.31
N SER A 495 12.68 -15.75 -42.58
CA SER A 495 12.72 -17.03 -43.33
C SER A 495 13.54 -18.14 -42.67
N HIS A 496 14.56 -17.80 -41.88
CA HIS A 496 15.40 -18.75 -41.15
C HIS A 496 14.71 -19.39 -39.92
N GLU A 497 13.65 -18.78 -39.38
CA GLU A 497 12.97 -19.23 -38.14
C GLU A 497 11.98 -20.37 -38.37
N SER A 498 11.42 -20.51 -39.58
CA SER A 498 10.51 -21.61 -39.93
C SER A 498 11.17 -22.99 -39.79
N LEU A 499 12.49 -23.08 -40.05
CA LEU A 499 13.27 -24.31 -39.92
C LEU A 499 13.63 -24.65 -38.46
N GLU A 500 13.89 -23.66 -37.61
CA GLU A 500 14.17 -23.90 -36.17
C GLU A 500 12.92 -24.35 -35.39
N LEU A 501 11.76 -23.77 -35.70
CA LEU A 501 10.48 -24.16 -35.08
C LEU A 501 10.17 -25.65 -35.33
N SER A 502 10.44 -26.14 -36.54
CA SER A 502 10.25 -27.55 -36.88
C SER A 502 11.18 -28.50 -36.11
N ARG A 503 12.39 -28.04 -35.74
CA ARG A 503 13.39 -28.81 -34.99
C ARG A 503 13.09 -28.86 -33.49
N LEU A 504 12.68 -27.73 -32.91
CA LEU A 504 12.35 -27.63 -31.48
C LEU A 504 11.13 -28.47 -31.07
N ALA A 505 10.28 -28.88 -32.02
CA ALA A 505 9.07 -29.65 -31.75
C ALA A 505 9.38 -31.10 -31.33
N ALA A 506 10.58 -31.59 -31.62
CA ALA A 506 10.95 -32.99 -31.40
C ALA A 506 11.51 -33.28 -29.99
N GLU A 507 11.85 -32.26 -29.19
CA GLU A 507 12.64 -32.44 -27.95
C GLU A 507 11.93 -32.03 -26.64
N PHE A 508 10.66 -31.62 -26.67
CA PHE A 508 10.00 -31.04 -25.50
C PHE A 508 8.90 -31.92 -24.90
N ASP A 509 9.15 -32.38 -23.67
CA ASP A 509 8.15 -32.86 -22.71
C ASP A 509 8.05 -31.77 -21.62
N GLU A 510 6.91 -31.07 -21.53
CA GLU A 510 6.73 -29.98 -20.56
C GLU A 510 5.90 -30.49 -19.38
N PRO A 511 6.52 -30.79 -18.22
CA PRO A 511 5.81 -31.37 -17.08
C PRO A 511 4.80 -30.38 -16.49
N GLY A 512 3.68 -30.88 -15.98
CA GLY A 512 2.74 -30.11 -15.14
C GLY A 512 1.38 -29.79 -15.76
N PHE A 513 1.18 -29.99 -17.06
CA PHE A 513 -0.15 -29.93 -17.67
C PHE A 513 -0.77 -31.33 -17.73
N ARG A 514 -2.02 -31.45 -17.29
CA ARG A 514 -2.82 -32.67 -17.46
C ARG A 514 -3.45 -32.65 -18.85
N GLY A 515 -3.11 -33.62 -19.68
CA GLY A 515 -3.85 -33.95 -20.89
C GLY A 515 -4.21 -35.44 -20.87
N ASP A 516 -4.94 -35.92 -21.88
CA ASP A 516 -5.20 -37.34 -22.10
C ASP A 516 -3.88 -38.12 -21.97
N SER A 517 -3.70 -38.83 -20.84
CA SER A 517 -2.56 -39.71 -20.66
C SER A 517 -2.75 -40.88 -21.61
N GLY A 518 -1.79 -41.08 -22.50
CA GLY A 518 -1.74 -42.31 -23.29
C GLY A 518 -1.67 -43.54 -22.38
N SER A 519 -1.71 -44.73 -22.97
CA SER A 519 -1.48 -46.01 -22.27
C SER A 519 -0.22 -46.01 -21.39
N ASP A 520 0.74 -45.16 -21.73
CA ASP A 520 2.06 -45.09 -21.13
C ASP A 520 2.13 -44.09 -19.95
N GLY A 521 1.00 -43.47 -19.57
CA GLY A 521 0.91 -42.54 -18.42
C GLY A 521 1.44 -41.12 -18.68
N HIS A 522 2.09 -40.88 -19.82
CA HIS A 522 2.55 -39.55 -20.24
C HIS A 522 1.47 -38.81 -21.04
N ALA A 523 1.22 -37.55 -20.70
CA ALA A 523 0.34 -36.67 -21.46
C ALA A 523 1.02 -36.28 -22.78
N ARG A 524 0.39 -36.62 -23.91
CA ARG A 524 0.91 -36.19 -25.22
C ARG A 524 0.28 -34.85 -25.63
N PRO A 525 1.04 -33.88 -26.13
CA PRO A 525 0.46 -32.65 -26.64
C PRO A 525 -0.45 -32.93 -27.83
N ALA A 526 -1.56 -32.19 -27.91
CA ALA A 526 -2.46 -32.18 -29.07
C ALA A 526 -1.76 -31.63 -30.32
N GLY A 527 -0.79 -30.74 -30.12
CA GLY A 527 0.07 -30.14 -31.12
C GLY A 527 0.87 -28.99 -30.52
N TYR A 528 1.57 -28.26 -31.38
CA TYR A 528 2.36 -27.10 -31.01
C TYR A 528 1.78 -25.85 -31.66
N VAL A 529 1.60 -24.78 -30.88
CA VAL A 529 1.18 -23.48 -31.42
C VAL A 529 2.42 -22.61 -31.65
N PRO A 530 2.62 -22.03 -32.85
CA PRO A 530 3.64 -21.03 -33.06
C PRO A 530 3.35 -19.77 -32.24
N VAL A 531 4.39 -19.22 -31.60
CA VAL A 531 4.32 -18.06 -30.73
C VAL A 531 5.29 -16.99 -31.22
N CYS A 532 4.81 -15.77 -31.39
CA CYS A 532 5.61 -14.60 -31.74
C CYS A 532 5.62 -13.59 -30.59
N PHE A 533 6.79 -13.04 -30.28
CA PHE A 533 6.94 -11.89 -29.39
C PHE A 533 7.16 -10.63 -30.22
N GLU A 534 6.22 -9.71 -30.13
CA GLU A 534 6.21 -8.42 -30.82
C GLU A 534 6.67 -7.33 -29.85
N LEU A 535 7.73 -6.61 -30.20
CA LEU A 535 8.26 -5.46 -29.46
C LEU A 535 8.11 -4.21 -30.34
N GLY A 536 7.20 -3.31 -29.95
CA GLY A 536 6.75 -2.24 -30.84
C GLY A 536 5.92 -2.80 -32.00
N SER A 537 6.45 -2.76 -33.22
CA SER A 537 5.82 -3.32 -34.43
C SER A 537 6.64 -4.45 -35.07
N ALA A 538 7.72 -4.89 -34.42
CA ALA A 538 8.65 -5.88 -34.95
C ALA A 538 8.55 -7.19 -34.14
N VAL A 539 8.53 -8.32 -34.83
CA VAL A 539 8.72 -9.63 -34.20
C VAL A 539 10.20 -9.79 -33.88
N VAL A 540 10.51 -9.96 -32.60
CA VAL A 540 11.89 -10.01 -32.10
C VAL A 540 12.33 -11.40 -31.66
N TYR A 541 11.37 -12.27 -31.34
CA TYR A 541 11.62 -13.65 -30.94
C TYR A 541 10.41 -14.53 -31.28
N THR A 542 10.66 -15.76 -31.68
CA THR A 542 9.63 -16.75 -31.98
C THR A 542 9.95 -18.06 -31.29
N THR A 543 8.91 -18.78 -30.87
CA THR A 543 9.01 -20.08 -30.23
C THR A 543 7.72 -20.86 -30.49
N GLN A 544 7.54 -21.99 -29.85
CA GLN A 544 6.27 -22.71 -29.87
C GLN A 544 5.97 -23.28 -28.49
N TYR A 545 4.69 -23.38 -28.18
CA TYR A 545 4.23 -24.01 -26.95
C TYR A 545 3.46 -25.28 -27.25
N ALA A 546 3.72 -26.30 -26.44
CA ALA A 546 2.97 -27.55 -26.45
C ALA A 546 1.56 -27.27 -25.91
N ILE A 547 0.53 -27.68 -26.64
CA ILE A 547 -0.86 -27.50 -26.24
C ILE A 547 -1.49 -28.86 -26.01
N TYR A 548 -1.94 -29.11 -24.80
CA TYR A 548 -2.59 -30.35 -24.36
C TYR A 548 -4.11 -30.30 -24.53
N ARG A 549 -4.70 -31.48 -24.79
CA ARG A 549 -6.15 -31.66 -24.88
C ARG A 549 -6.79 -31.50 -23.51
N ALA A 550 -8.04 -31.06 -23.51
CA ALA A 550 -8.86 -31.11 -22.31
C ALA A 550 -9.06 -32.56 -21.87
N SER A 551 -8.95 -32.83 -20.56
CA SER A 551 -9.05 -34.21 -20.03
C SER A 551 -10.50 -34.70 -19.94
N HIS A 552 -11.44 -33.75 -19.82
CA HIS A 552 -12.85 -34.04 -19.52
C HIS A 552 -13.83 -33.46 -20.55
N HIS A 553 -13.32 -32.80 -21.59
CA HIS A 553 -14.14 -32.15 -22.61
C HIS A 553 -13.63 -32.48 -24.01
N SER A 554 -14.55 -32.71 -24.95
CA SER A 554 -14.16 -32.85 -26.34
C SER A 554 -13.70 -31.48 -26.86
N ASP A 555 -12.61 -31.45 -27.62
CA ASP A 555 -12.05 -30.20 -28.17
C ASP A 555 -13.05 -29.40 -29.01
N ASP A 556 -14.08 -30.06 -29.58
CA ASP A 556 -15.09 -29.43 -30.43
C ASP A 556 -16.35 -29.00 -29.64
N THR A 557 -16.37 -29.18 -28.31
CA THR A 557 -17.50 -28.75 -27.45
C THR A 557 -17.54 -27.22 -27.37
N GLU A 558 -18.70 -26.63 -27.68
CA GLU A 558 -18.93 -25.20 -27.46
C GLU A 558 -18.76 -24.86 -25.98
N LEU A 559 -17.97 -23.82 -25.70
CA LEU A 559 -17.74 -23.37 -24.34
C LEU A 559 -18.99 -22.67 -23.80
N GLU A 560 -19.44 -23.09 -22.62
CA GLU A 560 -20.42 -22.33 -21.85
C GLU A 560 -19.88 -20.94 -21.51
N ASP A 561 -20.75 -19.94 -21.47
CA ASP A 561 -20.41 -18.55 -21.11
C ASP A 561 -19.62 -18.45 -19.81
N LYS A 562 -19.94 -19.30 -18.83
CA LYS A 562 -19.26 -19.35 -17.54
C LYS A 562 -17.80 -19.77 -17.69
N THR A 563 -17.52 -20.75 -18.54
CA THR A 563 -16.17 -21.25 -18.83
C THR A 563 -15.35 -20.22 -19.60
N ILE A 564 -15.99 -19.52 -20.55
CA ILE A 564 -15.39 -18.37 -21.26
C ILE A 564 -14.92 -17.31 -20.25
N ARG A 565 -15.77 -16.95 -19.28
CA ARG A 565 -15.42 -15.99 -18.22
C ARG A 565 -14.26 -16.48 -17.35
N VAL A 566 -14.21 -17.77 -17.02
CA VAL A 566 -13.07 -18.37 -16.28
C VAL A 566 -11.76 -18.22 -17.06
N PHE A 567 -11.73 -18.53 -18.36
CA PHE A 567 -10.51 -18.38 -19.15
C PHE A 567 -10.07 -16.92 -19.29
N ASN A 568 -11.02 -15.99 -19.41
CA ASN A 568 -10.71 -14.56 -19.38
C ASN A 568 -10.10 -14.13 -18.05
N ASP A 569 -10.63 -14.61 -16.93
CA ASP A 569 -10.13 -14.29 -15.60
C ASP A 569 -8.75 -14.91 -15.35
N VAL A 570 -8.52 -16.16 -15.77
CA VAL A 570 -7.19 -16.81 -15.73
C VAL A 570 -6.18 -15.99 -16.55
N THR A 571 -6.59 -15.53 -17.75
CA THR A 571 -5.75 -14.69 -18.60
C THR A 571 -5.37 -13.39 -17.89
N ARG A 572 -6.34 -12.69 -17.29
CA ARG A 572 -6.11 -11.45 -16.52
C ARG A 572 -5.15 -11.67 -15.36
N VAL A 573 -5.39 -12.72 -14.57
CA VAL A 573 -4.55 -13.08 -13.42
C VAL A 573 -3.11 -13.33 -13.87
N PHE A 574 -2.89 -14.18 -14.88
CA PHE A 574 -1.54 -14.56 -15.29
C PHE A 574 -0.77 -13.40 -15.94
N VAL A 575 -1.42 -12.60 -16.80
CA VAL A 575 -0.81 -11.38 -17.37
C VAL A 575 -0.32 -10.47 -16.26
N THR A 576 -1.18 -10.23 -15.28
CA THR A 576 -0.86 -9.38 -14.14
C THR A 576 0.31 -9.90 -13.33
N LEU A 577 0.31 -11.20 -13.02
CA LEU A 577 1.36 -11.79 -12.18
C LEU A 577 2.71 -11.80 -12.91
N ILE A 578 2.73 -12.14 -14.19
CA ILE A 578 3.92 -12.04 -15.05
C ILE A 578 4.47 -10.59 -15.04
N ASN A 579 3.60 -9.60 -15.24
CA ASN A 579 3.98 -8.18 -15.24
C ASN A 579 4.51 -7.70 -13.88
N ASN A 580 4.11 -8.35 -12.79
CA ASN A 580 4.64 -8.10 -11.44
C ASN A 580 5.91 -8.93 -11.11
N GLY A 581 6.50 -9.59 -12.10
CA GLY A 581 7.73 -10.39 -11.96
C GLY A 581 7.54 -11.69 -11.18
N VAL A 582 6.31 -12.19 -11.10
CA VAL A 582 5.99 -13.49 -10.50
C VAL A 582 6.27 -14.58 -11.52
N VAL A 583 7.04 -15.58 -11.11
CA VAL A 583 7.49 -16.67 -11.98
C VAL A 583 6.84 -17.97 -11.54
N PHE A 584 6.12 -18.60 -12.47
CA PHE A 584 5.45 -19.88 -12.28
C PHE A 584 6.33 -21.03 -12.75
N ARG A 585 6.22 -22.16 -12.05
CA ARG A 585 6.83 -23.43 -12.43
C ARG A 585 5.81 -24.56 -12.31
N PRO A 586 6.01 -25.67 -13.04
CA PRO A 586 5.26 -26.89 -12.80
C PRO A 586 5.28 -27.27 -11.31
N PRO A 587 4.19 -27.84 -10.76
CA PRO A 587 4.15 -28.22 -9.36
C PRO A 587 5.26 -29.23 -9.04
N SER A 588 6.09 -28.93 -8.04
CA SER A 588 7.19 -29.82 -7.62
C SER A 588 6.71 -31.10 -6.93
N GLU A 589 5.51 -31.08 -6.35
CA GLU A 589 4.84 -32.25 -5.76
C GLU A 589 4.18 -33.16 -6.80
N GLY A 590 4.43 -32.91 -8.09
CA GLY A 590 3.95 -33.70 -9.22
C GLY A 590 2.60 -33.23 -9.76
N PRO A 591 2.09 -33.89 -10.82
CA PRO A 591 0.88 -33.44 -11.52
C PRO A 591 -0.39 -33.50 -10.65
N ALA A 592 -0.33 -34.21 -9.52
CA ALA A 592 -1.42 -34.32 -8.55
C ALA A 592 -1.64 -33.01 -7.75
N ALA A 593 -0.62 -32.16 -7.63
CA ALA A 593 -0.69 -30.96 -6.81
C ALA A 593 -1.67 -29.93 -7.37
N PRO A 594 -2.42 -29.23 -6.50
CA PRO A 594 -3.55 -28.42 -6.92
C PRO A 594 -3.14 -27.09 -7.57
N LEU A 595 -1.94 -26.59 -7.31
CA LEU A 595 -1.47 -25.27 -7.73
C LEU A 595 -0.03 -25.38 -8.27
N PRO A 596 0.37 -24.54 -9.24
CA PRO A 596 1.75 -24.50 -9.72
C PRO A 596 2.62 -23.78 -8.69
N ASP A 597 3.91 -24.09 -8.73
CA ASP A 597 4.89 -23.47 -7.86
C ASP A 597 5.09 -22.01 -8.26
N VAL A 598 5.09 -21.11 -7.28
CA VAL A 598 5.24 -19.68 -7.53
C VAL A 598 6.47 -19.13 -6.82
N GLY A 599 7.21 -18.25 -7.50
CA GLY A 599 8.40 -17.64 -6.94
C GLY A 599 8.79 -16.35 -7.63
N ARG A 600 9.97 -15.86 -7.30
CA ARG A 600 10.58 -14.67 -7.90
C ARG A 600 12.03 -14.96 -8.26
N MET A 601 12.54 -14.30 -9.29
CA MET A 601 13.97 -14.30 -9.55
C MET A 601 14.66 -13.41 -8.51
N VAL A 602 15.65 -13.97 -7.82
CA VAL A 602 16.48 -13.27 -6.84
C VAL A 602 17.94 -13.41 -7.23
N ARG A 603 18.75 -12.41 -6.89
CA ARG A 603 20.18 -12.45 -7.17
C ARG A 603 20.87 -13.46 -6.25
N GLY A 604 21.77 -14.26 -6.81
CA GLY A 604 22.67 -15.10 -6.05
C GLY A 604 23.53 -14.28 -5.08
N ARG A 605 24.00 -14.90 -3.99
CA ARG A 605 25.10 -14.31 -3.22
C ARG A 605 26.34 -14.29 -4.13
N ASP A 606 27.16 -13.26 -4.00
CA ASP A 606 28.45 -13.15 -4.69
C ASP A 606 28.41 -12.99 -6.22
N GLY A 607 27.27 -12.57 -6.78
CA GLY A 607 27.18 -12.23 -8.20
C GLY A 607 26.96 -13.44 -9.13
N ASP A 608 26.59 -14.60 -8.58
CA ASP A 608 26.29 -15.87 -9.26
C ASP A 608 25.01 -15.85 -10.14
N GLY A 609 24.71 -14.71 -10.77
CA GLY A 609 23.54 -14.52 -11.61
C GLY A 609 22.20 -14.47 -10.87
N TRP A 610 21.13 -14.70 -11.63
CA TRP A 610 19.75 -14.73 -11.14
C TRP A 610 19.30 -16.17 -10.96
N ARG A 611 18.69 -16.46 -9.81
CA ARG A 611 18.09 -17.76 -9.52
C ARG A 611 16.63 -17.59 -9.14
N TRP A 612 15.81 -18.56 -9.53
CA TRP A 612 14.44 -18.61 -9.05
C TRP A 612 14.44 -19.03 -7.58
N GLN A 613 13.73 -18.28 -6.76
CA GLN A 613 13.47 -18.62 -5.36
C GLN A 613 11.99 -18.92 -5.19
N TRP A 614 11.71 -20.16 -4.80
CA TRP A 614 10.37 -20.62 -4.49
C TRP A 614 9.79 -19.82 -3.31
N GLN A 615 8.58 -19.28 -3.47
CA GLN A 615 7.76 -18.78 -2.37
C GLN A 615 6.91 -19.94 -1.87
N ARG A 616 7.42 -20.69 -0.89
CA ARG A 616 6.73 -21.84 -0.25
C ARG A 616 5.46 -21.47 0.53
N ASP A 617 5.05 -20.21 0.51
CA ASP A 617 3.90 -19.76 1.27
C ASP A 617 2.61 -20.26 0.58
N PRO A 618 1.81 -21.13 1.22
CA PRO A 618 0.50 -21.54 0.69
C PRO A 618 -0.42 -20.34 0.41
N GLY A 619 -0.23 -19.24 1.16
CA GLY A 619 -0.96 -17.98 0.98
C GLY A 619 -0.52 -17.17 -0.24
N ALA A 620 0.49 -17.57 -1.01
CA ALA A 620 0.95 -16.80 -2.17
C ALA A 620 -0.17 -16.63 -3.21
N TRP A 621 -0.93 -17.69 -3.51
CA TRP A 621 -2.08 -17.63 -4.42
C TRP A 621 -3.24 -16.80 -3.88
N ASP A 622 -3.49 -16.87 -2.57
CA ASP A 622 -4.56 -16.08 -1.93
C ASP A 622 -4.19 -14.59 -1.85
N MET A 623 -2.93 -14.29 -1.53
CA MET A 623 -2.37 -12.94 -1.59
C MET A 623 -2.50 -12.38 -3.01
N MET A 624 -2.21 -13.18 -4.05
CA MET A 624 -2.42 -12.75 -5.44
C MET A 624 -3.90 -12.43 -5.70
N GLY A 625 -4.84 -13.24 -5.20
CA GLY A 625 -6.26 -12.95 -5.29
C GLY A 625 -6.69 -11.66 -4.60
N MET A 626 -6.04 -11.30 -3.49
CA MET A 626 -6.28 -10.01 -2.84
C MET A 626 -5.66 -8.82 -3.57
N LEU A 627 -4.56 -9.02 -4.30
CA LEU A 627 -3.91 -7.95 -5.05
C LEU A 627 -4.67 -7.60 -6.35
N MET A 628 -5.51 -8.51 -6.87
CA MET A 628 -6.25 -8.26 -8.12
C MET A 628 -7.16 -7.02 -8.04
N PRO A 629 -8.04 -6.84 -7.01
CA PRO A 629 -8.86 -5.63 -6.91
C PRO A 629 -8.05 -4.35 -6.73
N LEU A 630 -6.86 -4.42 -6.12
CA LEU A 630 -6.00 -3.24 -5.92
C LEU A 630 -5.43 -2.72 -7.24
N GLN A 631 -5.22 -3.60 -8.21
CA GLN A 631 -4.73 -3.25 -9.54
C GLN A 631 -5.87 -2.91 -10.51
N ASP A 632 -7.07 -2.64 -9.98
CA ASP A 632 -8.29 -2.36 -10.76
C ASP A 632 -8.67 -3.50 -11.73
N ILE A 633 -8.27 -4.73 -11.39
CA ILE A 633 -8.59 -5.91 -12.19
C ILE A 633 -9.92 -6.46 -11.69
N SER A 634 -11.00 -6.05 -12.37
CA SER A 634 -12.30 -6.67 -12.19
C SER A 634 -12.31 -8.07 -12.81
N LEU A 635 -12.57 -9.11 -12.01
CA LEU A 635 -12.81 -10.46 -12.50
C LEU A 635 -14.27 -10.59 -12.97
N GLN A 636 -14.49 -11.35 -14.05
CA GLN A 636 -15.82 -11.63 -14.63
C GLN A 636 -16.59 -12.69 -13.85
N THR A 637 -15.91 -13.43 -12.97
CA THR A 637 -16.45 -14.47 -12.09
C THR A 637 -16.19 -14.15 -10.63
N SER A 638 -16.92 -14.82 -9.72
CA SER A 638 -16.72 -14.73 -8.27
C SER A 638 -15.72 -15.74 -7.71
N TYR A 639 -14.98 -16.43 -8.58
CA TYR A 639 -14.03 -17.45 -8.16
C TYR A 639 -12.79 -16.82 -7.51
N SER A 640 -12.27 -17.46 -6.46
CA SER A 640 -10.92 -17.18 -5.98
C SER A 640 -9.90 -17.54 -7.05
N VAL A 641 -8.67 -17.04 -6.95
CA VAL A 641 -7.60 -17.36 -7.91
C VAL A 641 -7.28 -18.87 -7.89
N THR A 642 -7.31 -19.49 -6.71
CA THR A 642 -7.20 -20.95 -6.56
C THR A 642 -8.37 -21.68 -7.21
N GLY A 643 -9.60 -21.16 -7.10
CA GLY A 643 -10.78 -21.68 -7.75
C GLY A 643 -10.73 -21.57 -9.27
N LEU A 644 -10.24 -20.45 -9.80
CA LEU A 644 -9.99 -20.25 -11.24
C LEU A 644 -9.00 -21.28 -11.77
N TRP A 645 -7.89 -21.50 -11.06
CA TRP A 645 -6.89 -22.48 -11.47
C TRP A 645 -7.43 -23.91 -11.42
N ALA A 646 -8.16 -24.28 -10.37
CA ALA A 646 -8.80 -25.60 -10.28
C ALA A 646 -9.77 -25.83 -11.45
N ARG A 647 -10.53 -24.82 -11.85
CA ARG A 647 -11.42 -24.89 -13.02
C ARG A 647 -10.64 -24.98 -14.34
N PHE A 648 -9.54 -24.23 -14.45
CA PHE A 648 -8.64 -24.33 -15.60
C PHE A 648 -8.02 -25.73 -15.73
N GLN A 649 -7.66 -26.39 -14.62
CA GLN A 649 -7.10 -27.75 -14.62
C GLN A 649 -8.15 -28.85 -14.86
N GLN A 650 -9.40 -28.63 -14.43
CA GLN A 650 -10.52 -29.53 -14.75
C GLN A 650 -10.85 -29.53 -16.24
N TRP A 651 -10.45 -28.48 -16.96
CA TRP A 651 -10.69 -28.31 -18.39
C TRP A 651 -9.45 -28.70 -19.19
#